data_AF-A0AA36ILK3-F1
#
_entry.id   AF-A0AA36ILK3-F1
#
_cell.length_a   1.000
_cell.length_b   1.000
_cell.length_c   1.000
_cell.angle_alpha   90.00
_cell.angle_beta   90.00
_cell.angle_gamma   90.00
#
_symmetry.space_group_name_H-M   'P 1'
#
loop_
_entity.id
_entity.type
_entity.pdbx_description
1 polymer ?
#
loop_
_entity_poly.entity_id
_entity_poly.type
_entity_poly.pdbx_seq_one_letter_code
_entity_poly.pdbx_strand_id
1 'polypeptide(L)'
;MAGLTLCSCGPDCSDGEPDDMAEEEDLDPRWRLRRQLLRLNSLAWARAEQKETQQALRALGIPQEVDLSSVCRELGTFETQAEVEAPDLAVCDVLAFLQHATPAEQDFKKLNDSESHTAIHRIQERGLSLKKFKELYLFLEGLSRQGILPWYDRSARLAGIPLQEANFYQVNYWVIEPFTAREDMSYMEIVSDESAQRPTWFISHWWGEALSTFLKCLAKHTDVRRLSPRTSYWTALCSLGPGETCDTFHPAAKLRALLVLGTAGAFQRAWCVLEMGLATAEARGKAGLDVVAMRQDARGLAVVLTDGLTDAEQEWEAKHPGMGHIAKTDRESSFPLEVLSAGLSVDFSRCEASGGRSLVLAALSKLCPAQELPAEEVLNQHLRSFFARTALVQVLHRQLPVAPFLATIAGNTLQQDLWLPCLAHVLEDPEGFLLELLPYLVSMPLRRLRLDLGWRSLYANGSVSKVSSCSSLSGLGELGGLRDLELRLSGSRQLRSLSGFDSALGRLQMLQRLDLRLDACDKLQSVGELGKSLGQLSQLRSLDCHLGGCQLSDRDVRELGRGMQMLFKLQRLSVDLSGIKQIFYLWELGKCMRFMPELQQLEMDFSLCINLSDISELGNSVRILLTEMSHFGPGKPNSSFALRLEKSGVRINREKVAGYRDPDLFVKALGSRALSDFDPRPAASKAKLRPVWLTHLQEVQAKRSFLVPMGCQGLHRGCPRLY
;
A
#
# COMPACT_ATOMS: atom_id res chain seq x y z
N MET A 1 29.63 52.82 35.49
CA MET A 1 30.23 51.75 36.31
C MET A 1 30.15 50.48 35.48
N ALA A 2 31.20 49.80 35.03
CA ALA A 2 32.65 49.97 34.97
C ALA A 2 33.03 49.23 33.66
N GLY A 3 34.01 49.60 32.84
CA GLY A 3 35.15 50.50 32.94
C GLY A 3 36.22 49.94 32.00
N LEU A 4 37.20 50.79 31.68
CA LEU A 4 38.40 50.56 30.85
C LEU A 4 38.26 50.97 29.37
N THR A 5 39.12 51.75 28.74
CA THR A 5 40.05 52.84 29.14
C THR A 5 40.64 53.31 27.81
N LEU A 6 40.49 54.59 27.47
CA LEU A 6 41.28 55.22 26.40
C LEU A 6 42.68 55.52 26.95
N CYS A 7 43.72 55.21 26.18
CA CYS A 7 45.02 55.85 26.34
C CYS A 7 45.64 56.12 24.96
N SER A 8 45.82 57.40 24.67
CA SER A 8 46.58 57.95 23.55
C SER A 8 47.94 58.42 24.04
N CYS A 9 49.03 58.03 23.38
CA CYS A 9 50.32 58.74 23.38
C CYS A 9 51.21 58.24 22.22
N GLY A 10 51.41 59.11 21.22
CA GLY A 10 52.73 59.58 20.79
C GLY A 10 53.53 58.78 19.73
N PRO A 11 54.35 59.48 18.90
CA PRO A 11 54.85 59.02 17.60
C PRO A 11 56.33 58.57 17.65
N ASP A 12 56.83 58.19 16.47
CA ASP A 12 58.22 57.85 16.11
C ASP A 12 58.63 56.38 16.27
N CYS A 13 58.70 55.68 15.13
CA CYS A 13 59.91 54.99 14.65
C CYS A 13 59.66 54.35 13.27
N SER A 14 60.16 55.03 12.24
CA SER A 14 60.92 54.51 11.08
C SER A 14 60.48 53.21 10.38
N ASP A 15 60.08 53.40 9.12
CA ASP A 15 60.55 52.71 7.91
C ASP A 15 60.97 51.23 8.02
N GLY A 16 60.15 50.39 7.39
CA GLY A 16 60.45 49.00 7.11
C GLY A 16 59.27 48.32 6.43
N GLU A 17 58.97 48.71 5.19
CA GLU A 17 58.15 47.87 4.30
C GLU A 17 58.92 46.57 4.03
N PRO A 18 58.35 45.38 4.28
CA PRO A 18 58.83 44.17 3.65
C PRO A 18 58.24 44.12 2.25
N ASP A 19 59.00 44.68 1.32
CA ASP A 19 58.91 44.44 -0.12
C ASP A 19 59.42 43.01 -0.39
N ASP A 20 58.57 42.02 -0.13
CA ASP A 20 58.81 40.60 -0.45
C ASP A 20 57.46 39.86 -0.57
N MET A 21 56.68 40.23 -1.58
CA MET A 21 55.55 39.44 -2.10
C MET A 21 55.48 39.56 -3.64
N ALA A 22 56.66 39.60 -4.28
CA ALA A 22 56.80 39.58 -5.73
C ALA A 22 57.41 38.25 -6.19
N GLU A 23 56.74 37.14 -5.88
CA GLU A 23 56.95 35.86 -6.56
C GLU A 23 55.75 34.93 -6.26
N GLU A 24 54.61 35.24 -6.86
CA GLU A 24 53.45 34.33 -6.92
C GLU A 24 52.78 34.49 -8.31
N GLU A 25 53.61 34.41 -9.36
CA GLU A 25 53.17 34.64 -10.74
C GLU A 25 52.50 33.45 -11.42
N ASP A 26 52.38 32.29 -10.75
CA ASP A 26 51.79 31.07 -11.33
C ASP A 26 50.44 30.67 -10.71
N LEU A 27 49.73 31.63 -10.11
CA LEU A 27 48.35 31.41 -9.69
C LEU A 27 47.39 31.45 -10.89
N ASP A 28 46.61 30.37 -11.01
CA ASP A 28 45.49 30.17 -11.93
C ASP A 28 44.77 31.49 -12.27
N PRO A 29 44.66 31.89 -13.55
CA PRO A 29 43.92 33.08 -13.98
C PRO A 29 42.53 33.20 -13.35
N ARG A 30 41.87 32.07 -13.04
CA ARG A 30 40.59 32.00 -12.33
C ARG A 30 40.65 32.59 -10.92
N TRP A 31 41.77 32.42 -10.22
CA TRP A 31 41.97 32.95 -8.87
C TRP A 31 42.15 34.47 -8.85
N ARG A 32 42.90 35.03 -9.82
CA ARG A 32 43.03 36.49 -10.00
C ARG A 32 41.68 37.13 -10.31
N LEU A 33 40.93 36.53 -11.24
CA LEU A 33 39.59 37.00 -11.64
C LEU A 33 38.60 36.94 -10.46
N ARG A 34 38.61 35.84 -9.70
CA ARG A 34 37.81 35.66 -8.48
C ARG A 34 38.12 36.70 -7.41
N ARG A 35 39.41 36.99 -7.14
CA ARG A 35 39.82 37.98 -6.13
C ARG A 35 39.43 39.41 -6.50
N GLN A 36 39.49 39.75 -7.79
CA GLN A 36 39.06 41.06 -8.29
C GLN A 36 37.54 41.24 -8.25
N LEU A 37 36.76 40.20 -8.59
CA LEU A 37 35.30 40.25 -8.51
C LEU A 37 34.77 40.26 -7.07
N LEU A 38 35.44 39.56 -6.14
CA LEU A 38 35.08 39.58 -4.70
C LEU A 38 35.31 40.95 -4.04
N ARG A 39 36.24 41.76 -4.55
CA ARG A 39 36.44 43.16 -4.09
C ARG A 39 35.26 44.08 -4.45
N LEU A 40 34.35 43.67 -5.35
CA LEU A 40 33.27 44.50 -5.87
C LEU A 40 31.89 44.24 -5.21
N ASN A 41 31.82 43.61 -4.03
CA ASN A 41 30.54 43.16 -3.46
C ASN A 41 29.55 44.31 -3.10
N SER A 42 28.45 44.40 -3.86
CA SER A 42 27.05 44.19 -3.41
C SER A 42 26.05 45.02 -4.24
N LEU A 43 24.96 44.36 -4.66
CA LEU A 43 23.71 44.93 -5.20
C LEU A 43 23.71 45.62 -6.58
N ALA A 44 24.83 46.09 -7.12
CA ALA A 44 24.82 46.83 -8.40
C ALA A 44 24.57 45.95 -9.64
N TRP A 45 25.07 44.71 -9.65
CA TRP A 45 25.11 43.89 -10.87
C TRP A 45 23.76 43.27 -11.26
N ALA A 46 22.85 43.06 -10.30
CA ALA A 46 21.53 42.50 -10.60
C ALA A 46 20.61 43.45 -11.39
N ARG A 47 21.05 44.69 -11.65
CA ARG A 47 20.32 45.71 -12.42
C ARG A 47 21.12 46.29 -13.59
N ALA A 48 22.33 45.77 -13.83
CA ALA A 48 23.25 46.40 -14.75
C ALA A 48 22.86 46.11 -16.21
N GLU A 49 22.57 47.17 -16.98
CA GLU A 49 22.41 47.06 -18.43
C GLU A 49 23.73 46.58 -19.07
N GLN A 50 23.66 45.93 -20.24
CA GLN A 50 24.81 45.40 -21.00
C GLN A 50 26.03 46.35 -21.07
N LYS A 51 25.77 47.67 -21.05
CA LYS A 51 26.77 48.74 -21.09
C LYS A 51 27.56 48.86 -19.78
N GLU A 52 26.93 48.66 -18.62
CA GLU A 52 27.55 48.72 -17.30
C GLU A 52 28.41 47.47 -17.05
N THR A 53 27.94 46.30 -17.49
CA THR A 53 28.71 45.05 -17.52
C THR A 53 30.00 45.20 -18.34
N GLN A 54 29.91 45.81 -19.53
CA GLN A 54 31.09 46.08 -20.37
C GLN A 54 32.04 47.11 -19.73
N GLN A 55 31.51 48.11 -19.02
CA GLN A 55 32.33 49.13 -18.37
C GLN A 55 33.09 48.56 -17.16
N ALA A 56 32.48 47.62 -16.43
CA ALA A 56 33.12 46.92 -15.34
C ALA A 56 34.20 45.92 -15.82
N LEU A 57 33.96 45.21 -16.92
CA LEU A 57 34.99 44.34 -17.55
C LEU A 57 36.22 45.16 -17.99
N ARG A 58 36.02 46.37 -18.53
CA ARG A 58 37.13 47.30 -18.85
C ARG A 58 37.88 47.77 -17.62
N ALA A 59 37.18 48.06 -16.52
CA ALA A 59 37.81 48.48 -15.26
C ALA A 59 38.67 47.37 -14.63
N LEU A 60 38.41 46.11 -14.98
CA LEU A 60 39.17 44.94 -14.56
C LEU A 60 40.37 44.60 -15.48
N GLY A 61 40.62 45.42 -16.52
CA GLY A 61 41.73 45.20 -17.45
C GLY A 61 41.52 44.03 -18.41
N ILE A 62 40.29 43.49 -18.49
CA ILE A 62 39.93 42.43 -19.43
C ILE A 62 39.69 43.09 -20.80
N PRO A 63 40.45 42.73 -21.85
CA PRO A 63 40.33 43.37 -23.16
C PRO A 63 38.92 43.32 -23.71
N GLN A 64 38.51 44.38 -24.41
CA GLN A 64 37.17 44.53 -25.01
C GLN A 64 36.85 43.48 -26.09
N GLU A 65 37.84 42.67 -26.48
CA GLU A 65 37.79 41.61 -27.48
C GLU A 65 37.81 40.20 -26.88
N VAL A 66 37.61 40.05 -25.56
CA VAL A 66 37.27 38.74 -25.03
C VAL A 66 35.85 38.42 -25.51
N ASP A 67 35.80 37.70 -26.62
CA ASP A 67 34.57 37.08 -27.11
C ASP A 67 33.99 36.27 -25.95
N LEU A 68 32.94 36.79 -25.31
CA LEU A 68 32.24 36.06 -24.25
C LEU A 68 31.80 34.69 -24.77
N SER A 69 31.53 34.57 -26.08
CA SER A 69 31.25 33.31 -26.77
C SER A 69 32.45 32.36 -26.84
N SER A 70 33.68 32.86 -26.73
CA SER A 70 34.93 32.07 -26.62
C SER A 70 35.15 31.61 -25.18
N VAL A 71 34.97 32.49 -24.19
CA VAL A 71 35.05 32.12 -22.76
C VAL A 71 33.95 31.11 -22.41
N CYS A 72 32.74 31.33 -22.91
CA CYS A 72 31.61 30.40 -22.77
C CYS A 72 31.83 29.07 -23.49
N ARG A 73 32.55 29.05 -24.63
CA ARG A 73 32.98 27.82 -25.32
C ARG A 73 34.06 27.06 -24.54
N GLU A 74 35.05 27.77 -23.99
CA GLU A 74 36.12 27.18 -23.18
C GLU A 74 35.62 26.65 -21.82
N LEU A 75 34.56 27.26 -21.28
CA LEU A 75 33.89 26.80 -20.05
C LEU A 75 32.92 25.64 -20.29
N GLY A 76 32.70 25.23 -21.54
CA GLY A 76 31.79 24.13 -21.90
C GLY A 76 30.33 24.39 -21.55
N THR A 77 29.92 25.65 -21.36
CA THR A 77 28.64 26.02 -20.76
C THR A 77 27.45 26.11 -21.73
N PHE A 78 27.68 25.92 -23.04
CA PHE A 78 26.63 26.07 -24.06
C PHE A 78 26.75 25.02 -25.17
N GLU A 79 25.67 24.28 -25.41
CA GLU A 79 25.62 23.23 -26.45
C GLU A 79 25.01 23.73 -27.76
N THR A 80 24.31 24.88 -27.78
CA THR A 80 23.64 25.39 -28.99
C THR A 80 23.76 26.90 -29.18
N GLN A 81 23.79 27.35 -30.45
CA GLN A 81 23.83 28.78 -30.83
C GLN A 81 22.65 29.62 -30.30
N ALA A 82 21.52 28.99 -29.96
CA ALA A 82 20.33 29.68 -29.48
C ALA A 82 20.47 30.21 -28.03
N GLU A 83 21.34 29.60 -27.21
CA GLU A 83 21.55 30.03 -25.82
C GLU A 83 22.49 31.26 -25.72
N VAL A 84 23.21 31.56 -26.80
CA VAL A 84 24.11 32.73 -26.91
C VAL A 84 23.33 34.04 -27.04
N GLU A 85 22.05 33.99 -27.45
CA GLU A 85 21.19 35.18 -27.63
C GLU A 85 20.59 35.72 -26.30
N ALA A 86 20.86 35.08 -25.16
CA ALA A 86 20.47 35.54 -23.82
C ALA A 86 21.70 35.95 -22.97
N PRO A 87 22.33 37.11 -23.24
CA PRO A 87 23.61 37.51 -22.62
C PRO A 87 23.56 37.62 -21.09
N ASP A 88 22.39 37.90 -20.50
CA ASP A 88 22.22 37.97 -19.04
C ASP A 88 22.35 36.59 -18.37
N LEU A 89 22.02 35.50 -19.08
CA LEU A 89 22.15 34.12 -18.61
C LEU A 89 23.64 33.72 -18.52
N ALA A 90 24.41 34.09 -19.54
CA ALA A 90 25.85 33.81 -19.62
C ALA A 90 26.65 34.52 -18.53
N VAL A 91 26.30 35.77 -18.18
CA VAL A 91 26.99 36.51 -17.11
C VAL A 91 26.69 35.90 -15.73
N CYS A 92 25.46 35.44 -15.47
CA CYS A 92 25.11 34.79 -14.21
C CYS A 92 25.79 33.43 -14.06
N ASP A 93 25.85 32.63 -15.13
CA ASP A 93 26.55 31.33 -15.15
C ASP A 93 28.06 31.51 -14.94
N VAL A 94 28.66 32.55 -15.54
CA VAL A 94 30.08 32.91 -15.34
C VAL A 94 30.35 33.44 -13.93
N LEU A 95 29.48 34.28 -13.36
CA LEU A 95 29.65 34.75 -11.99
C LEU A 95 29.43 33.64 -10.96
N ALA A 96 28.51 32.71 -11.21
CA ALA A 96 28.31 31.51 -10.41
C ALA A 96 29.55 30.62 -10.45
N PHE A 97 30.11 30.39 -11.63
CA PHE A 97 31.37 29.68 -11.85
C PHE A 97 32.55 30.33 -11.11
N LEU A 98 32.59 31.67 -11.03
CA LEU A 98 33.69 32.41 -10.40
C LEU A 98 33.55 32.56 -8.88
N GLN A 99 32.33 32.58 -8.33
CA GLN A 99 32.10 32.77 -6.90
C GLN A 99 31.96 31.45 -6.12
N HIS A 100 31.44 30.39 -6.75
CA HIS A 100 31.13 29.11 -6.11
C HIS A 100 32.10 27.99 -6.53
N ALA A 101 32.24 26.95 -5.70
CA ALA A 101 32.99 25.74 -6.06
C ALA A 101 32.35 25.10 -7.29
N THR A 102 33.13 24.53 -8.21
CA THR A 102 32.54 23.77 -9.33
C THR A 102 32.06 22.39 -8.84
N PRO A 103 31.08 21.74 -9.50
CA PRO A 103 30.67 20.39 -9.13
C PRO A 103 31.86 19.39 -9.09
N ALA A 104 32.87 19.60 -9.94
CA ALA A 104 34.08 18.77 -10.03
C ALA A 104 35.08 18.99 -8.87
N GLU A 105 35.00 20.13 -8.16
CA GLU A 105 35.90 20.48 -7.06
C GLU A 105 35.41 19.99 -5.68
N GLN A 106 34.27 19.30 -5.64
CA GLN A 106 33.71 18.75 -4.40
C GLN A 106 34.62 17.63 -3.85
N ASP A 107 34.91 17.68 -2.55
CA ASP A 107 35.66 16.62 -1.88
C ASP A 107 34.74 15.44 -1.54
N PHE A 108 34.64 14.49 -2.49
CA PHE A 108 33.81 13.30 -2.35
C PHE A 108 34.37 12.24 -1.39
N LYS A 109 35.55 12.44 -0.78
CA LYS A 109 36.14 11.45 0.16
C LYS A 109 35.19 11.10 1.31
N LYS A 110 34.37 12.04 1.75
CA LYS A 110 33.38 11.83 2.82
C LYS A 110 32.17 10.97 2.42
N LEU A 111 31.94 10.76 1.12
CA LEU A 111 30.86 9.89 0.63
C LEU A 111 31.29 8.43 0.54
N ASN A 112 32.58 8.15 0.45
CA ASN A 112 33.10 6.80 0.41
C ASN A 112 34.53 6.74 0.99
N ASP A 113 34.65 6.15 2.19
CA ASP A 113 35.95 5.88 2.84
C ASP A 113 36.62 4.61 2.28
N SER A 114 35.92 3.81 1.46
CA SER A 114 36.44 2.56 0.89
C SER A 114 37.17 2.82 -0.42
N GLU A 115 38.45 2.44 -0.48
CA GLU A 115 39.23 2.42 -1.73
C GLU A 115 38.77 1.33 -2.71
N SER A 116 37.86 0.42 -2.30
CA SER A 116 37.33 -0.63 -3.18
C SER A 116 35.89 -0.34 -3.60
N HIS A 117 35.70 -0.01 -4.87
CA HIS A 117 34.38 0.03 -5.51
C HIS A 117 33.96 -1.38 -5.92
N THR A 118 32.67 -1.69 -5.80
CA THR A 118 32.15 -2.99 -6.23
C THR A 118 31.19 -2.82 -7.39
N ALA A 119 31.60 -3.24 -8.58
CA ALA A 119 30.75 -3.21 -9.77
C ALA A 119 29.56 -4.17 -9.60
N ILE A 120 28.36 -3.66 -9.91
CA ILE A 120 27.11 -4.41 -9.88
C ILE A 120 26.56 -4.37 -11.29
N HIS A 121 26.95 -5.37 -12.08
CA HIS A 121 26.64 -5.47 -13.51
C HIS A 121 25.15 -5.42 -13.86
N ARG A 122 24.28 -5.74 -12.91
CA ARG A 122 22.83 -5.76 -13.10
C ARG A 122 22.21 -4.50 -12.50
N ILE A 123 21.76 -3.60 -13.35
CA ILE A 123 21.09 -2.34 -12.96
C ILE A 123 19.94 -2.61 -11.97
N GLN A 124 19.19 -3.69 -12.16
CA GLN A 124 18.09 -4.10 -11.27
C GLN A 124 18.52 -4.60 -9.88
N GLU A 125 19.81 -4.83 -9.65
CA GLU A 125 20.39 -5.24 -8.36
C GLU A 125 21.08 -4.07 -7.64
N ARG A 126 21.04 -2.86 -8.23
CA ARG A 126 21.60 -1.63 -7.67
C ARG A 126 20.61 -0.92 -6.73
N GLY A 127 20.19 -1.58 -5.67
CA GLY A 127 19.34 -0.97 -4.64
C GLY A 127 20.14 -0.15 -3.63
N LEU A 128 19.54 0.87 -3.03
CA LEU A 128 20.15 1.70 -1.99
C LEU A 128 19.33 1.70 -0.70
N SER A 129 19.96 1.51 0.46
CA SER A 129 19.27 1.53 1.76
C SER A 129 18.96 2.95 2.24
N LEU A 130 17.96 3.10 3.12
CA LEU A 130 17.66 4.37 3.79
C LEU A 130 18.89 4.97 4.52
N LYS A 131 19.78 4.11 5.05
CA LYS A 131 21.03 4.56 5.69
C LYS A 131 21.92 5.31 4.70
N LYS A 132 22.15 4.75 3.51
CA LYS A 132 23.00 5.35 2.49
C LYS A 132 22.42 6.66 1.92
N PHE A 133 21.09 6.78 1.80
CA PHE A 133 20.48 8.08 1.48
C PHE A 133 20.68 9.13 2.58
N LYS A 134 20.65 8.73 3.86
CA LYS A 134 20.96 9.64 4.98
C LYS A 134 22.43 10.06 4.97
N GLU A 135 23.35 9.18 4.60
CA GLU A 135 24.77 9.50 4.44
C GLU A 135 24.96 10.57 3.33
N LEU A 136 24.27 10.45 2.20
CA LEU A 136 24.24 11.51 1.17
C LEU A 136 23.76 12.85 1.74
N TYR A 137 22.69 12.84 2.53
CA TYR A 137 22.18 14.08 3.15
C TYR A 137 23.14 14.68 4.18
N LEU A 138 23.79 13.85 4.99
CA LEU A 138 24.82 14.29 5.94
C LEU A 138 26.05 14.90 5.22
N PHE A 139 26.40 14.35 4.06
CA PHE A 139 27.41 14.96 3.20
C PHE A 139 27.00 16.37 2.77
N LEU A 140 25.76 16.55 2.28
CA LEU A 140 25.24 17.89 1.94
C LEU A 140 25.22 18.83 3.14
N GLU A 141 24.84 18.33 4.32
CA GLU A 141 24.88 19.12 5.55
C GLU A 141 26.29 19.63 5.86
N GLY A 142 27.31 18.78 5.67
CA GLY A 142 28.72 19.14 5.81
C GLY A 142 29.24 20.15 4.78
N LEU A 143 28.59 20.26 3.62
CA LEU A 143 28.86 21.30 2.62
C LEU A 143 28.15 22.62 2.95
N SER A 144 27.03 22.55 3.67
CA SER A 144 26.20 23.71 3.96
C SER A 144 26.84 24.63 5.00
N ARG A 145 26.61 25.94 4.87
CA ARG A 145 26.96 26.95 5.88
C ARG A 145 25.68 27.61 6.35
N GLN A 146 25.39 27.51 7.65
CA GLN A 146 24.13 28.02 8.24
C GLN A 146 22.88 27.43 7.57
N GLY A 147 22.96 26.18 7.09
CA GLY A 147 21.86 25.50 6.40
C GLY A 147 21.66 25.93 4.94
N ILE A 148 22.60 26.69 4.36
CA ILE A 148 22.58 27.09 2.95
C ILE A 148 23.72 26.38 2.22
N LEU A 149 23.39 25.65 1.17
CA LEU A 149 24.35 25.08 0.24
C LEU A 149 24.90 26.19 -0.66
N PRO A 150 26.23 26.30 -0.85
CA PRO A 150 26.83 27.33 -1.71
C PRO A 150 26.70 26.95 -3.20
N TRP A 151 25.55 26.44 -3.60
CA TRP A 151 25.22 26.01 -4.95
C TRP A 151 24.49 27.12 -5.70
N TYR A 152 24.69 27.17 -7.00
CA TYR A 152 23.93 28.04 -7.88
C TYR A 152 22.76 27.26 -8.48
N ASP A 153 21.55 27.80 -8.37
CA ASP A 153 20.37 27.28 -9.07
C ASP A 153 20.12 28.09 -10.33
N ARG A 154 20.44 27.51 -11.49
CA ARG A 154 20.21 28.12 -12.80
C ARG A 154 18.73 28.38 -13.06
N SER A 155 17.84 27.51 -12.59
CA SER A 155 16.40 27.61 -12.83
C SER A 155 15.76 28.74 -12.03
N ALA A 156 16.16 28.91 -10.77
CA ALA A 156 15.65 29.95 -9.87
C ALA A 156 16.47 31.24 -9.92
N ARG A 157 17.64 31.22 -10.56
CA ARG A 157 18.65 32.30 -10.56
C ARG A 157 19.05 32.71 -9.13
N LEU A 158 19.13 31.74 -8.22
CA LEU A 158 19.47 31.95 -6.82
C LEU A 158 20.90 31.54 -6.51
N ALA A 159 21.63 32.42 -5.83
CA ALA A 159 22.93 32.11 -5.24
C ALA A 159 22.71 31.55 -3.84
N GLY A 160 22.99 30.27 -3.67
CA GLY A 160 22.76 29.55 -2.44
C GLY A 160 21.36 28.93 -2.38
N ILE A 161 21.31 27.66 -1.98
CA ILE A 161 20.08 26.87 -1.92
C ILE A 161 19.91 26.41 -0.46
N PRO A 162 18.77 26.69 0.20
CA PRO A 162 18.51 26.12 1.51
C PRO A 162 18.62 24.60 1.47
N LEU A 163 19.39 24.00 2.36
CA LEU A 163 19.62 22.54 2.42
C LEU A 163 18.30 21.75 2.49
N GLN A 164 17.29 22.31 3.15
CA GLN A 164 15.98 21.69 3.26
C GLN A 164 15.19 21.68 1.94
N GLU A 165 15.50 22.59 1.02
CA GLU A 165 14.84 22.78 -0.27
C GLU A 165 15.64 22.16 -1.43
N ALA A 166 16.87 21.71 -1.18
CA ALA A 166 17.73 21.06 -2.15
C ALA A 166 17.04 19.82 -2.76
N ASN A 167 16.71 19.92 -4.06
CA ASN A 167 15.99 18.89 -4.80
C ASN A 167 16.93 17.97 -5.58
N PHE A 168 16.37 16.92 -6.18
CA PHE A 168 17.17 15.93 -6.88
C PHE A 168 17.79 16.41 -8.19
N TYR A 169 17.24 17.42 -8.87
CA TYR A 169 17.94 18.02 -10.02
C TYR A 169 19.25 18.67 -9.57
N GLN A 170 19.20 19.43 -8.48
CA GLN A 170 20.37 20.10 -7.92
C GLN A 170 21.36 19.07 -7.35
N VAL A 171 20.89 18.09 -6.58
CA VAL A 171 21.74 17.02 -6.04
C VAL A 171 22.38 16.19 -7.16
N ASN A 172 21.65 15.92 -8.25
CA ASN A 172 22.21 15.23 -9.40
C ASN A 172 23.37 16.02 -10.00
N TYR A 173 23.11 17.27 -10.36
CA TYR A 173 24.07 18.14 -11.02
C TYR A 173 25.32 18.43 -10.16
N TRP A 174 25.12 18.71 -8.88
CA TRP A 174 26.21 19.14 -7.98
C TRP A 174 27.00 18.00 -7.35
N VAL A 175 26.42 16.79 -7.27
CA VAL A 175 27.03 15.69 -6.51
C VAL A 175 27.02 14.39 -7.29
N ILE A 176 25.85 13.88 -7.68
CA ILE A 176 25.75 12.52 -8.22
C ILE A 176 26.48 12.41 -9.56
N GLU A 177 26.16 13.25 -10.53
CA GLU A 177 26.71 13.18 -11.88
C GLU A 177 28.23 13.40 -11.94
N PRO A 178 28.82 14.41 -11.26
CA PRO A 178 30.28 14.53 -11.22
C PRO A 178 30.96 13.34 -10.54
N PHE A 179 30.34 12.80 -9.49
CA PHE A 179 30.91 11.67 -8.75
C PHE A 179 30.82 10.36 -9.56
N THR A 180 29.71 10.12 -10.25
CA THR A 180 29.54 8.95 -11.11
C THR A 180 30.35 9.02 -12.39
N ALA A 181 30.49 10.21 -13.00
CA ALA A 181 31.32 10.42 -14.18
C ALA A 181 32.81 10.19 -13.90
N ARG A 182 33.28 10.59 -12.71
CA ARG A 182 34.67 10.39 -12.29
C ARG A 182 35.05 8.91 -12.18
N GLU A 183 34.15 8.10 -11.64
CA GLU A 183 34.40 6.68 -11.38
C GLU A 183 33.88 5.75 -12.50
N ASP A 184 33.16 6.30 -13.50
CA ASP A 184 32.47 5.55 -14.57
C ASP A 184 31.53 4.43 -14.04
N MET A 185 30.81 4.75 -12.96
CA MET A 185 29.95 3.82 -12.23
C MET A 185 28.69 4.52 -11.72
N SER A 186 27.63 3.77 -11.43
CA SER A 186 26.46 4.34 -10.74
C SER A 186 26.81 4.76 -9.31
N TYR A 187 26.08 5.75 -8.76
CA TYR A 187 26.30 6.20 -7.39
C TYR A 187 26.22 5.05 -6.38
N MET A 188 25.26 4.16 -6.60
CA MET A 188 25.06 2.99 -5.76
C MET A 188 26.29 2.06 -5.75
N GLU A 189 26.92 1.80 -6.89
CA GLU A 189 28.12 0.96 -6.97
C GLU A 189 29.33 1.58 -6.27
N ILE A 190 29.39 2.92 -6.24
CA ILE A 190 30.47 3.66 -5.58
C ILE A 190 30.31 3.60 -4.06
N VAL A 191 29.10 3.77 -3.53
CA VAL A 191 28.85 3.87 -2.08
C VAL A 191 28.44 2.55 -1.42
N SER A 192 28.28 1.48 -2.19
CA SER A 192 27.90 0.15 -1.68
C SER A 192 29.13 -0.69 -1.32
N ASP A 193 29.12 -1.22 -0.11
CA ASP A 193 30.12 -2.20 0.36
C ASP A 193 29.77 -3.65 -0.07
N GLU A 194 28.61 -3.84 -0.69
CA GLU A 194 28.08 -5.15 -1.09
C GLU A 194 28.12 -5.34 -2.62
N SER A 195 28.43 -6.55 -3.07
CA SER A 195 28.52 -6.92 -4.49
C SER A 195 27.17 -7.08 -5.20
N ALA A 196 26.07 -7.02 -4.46
CA ALA A 196 24.70 -6.91 -5.00
C ALA A 196 23.75 -6.53 -3.87
N GLN A 197 22.94 -5.47 -4.03
CA GLN A 197 21.91 -5.08 -3.07
C GLN A 197 20.54 -5.16 -3.71
N ARG A 198 20.03 -6.38 -3.90
CA ARG A 198 18.76 -6.62 -4.60
C ARG A 198 17.61 -5.81 -3.95
N PRO A 199 17.07 -4.79 -4.64
CA PRO A 199 15.99 -3.95 -4.12
C PRO A 199 14.73 -4.77 -3.91
N THR A 200 13.99 -4.44 -2.86
CA THR A 200 12.63 -4.98 -2.64
C THR A 200 11.55 -4.00 -3.10
N TRP A 201 11.92 -2.73 -3.23
CA TRP A 201 11.04 -1.63 -3.61
C TRP A 201 11.64 -0.82 -4.75
N PHE A 202 10.79 -0.39 -5.66
CA PHE A 202 11.06 0.62 -6.67
C PHE A 202 10.48 1.96 -6.19
N ILE A 203 11.22 3.05 -6.31
CA ILE A 203 10.72 4.39 -5.95
C ILE A 203 10.44 5.22 -7.20
N SER A 204 9.17 5.59 -7.36
CA SER A 204 8.76 6.63 -8.30
C SER A 204 8.67 7.96 -7.56
N HIS A 205 9.34 9.00 -8.07
CA HIS A 205 9.30 10.34 -7.47
C HIS A 205 9.60 11.42 -8.50
N TRP A 206 9.16 12.64 -8.22
CA TRP A 206 9.52 13.82 -8.99
C TRP A 206 10.86 14.39 -8.53
N TRP A 207 11.76 14.69 -9.47
CA TRP A 207 13.11 15.19 -9.12
C TRP A 207 13.12 16.63 -8.58
N GLY A 208 12.04 17.39 -8.77
CA GLY A 208 11.88 18.70 -8.12
C GLY A 208 11.56 18.58 -6.63
N GLU A 209 11.36 17.37 -6.11
CA GLU A 209 11.14 17.12 -4.68
C GLU A 209 12.43 17.30 -3.88
N ALA A 210 12.33 17.92 -2.71
CA ALA A 210 13.47 18.10 -1.82
C ALA A 210 13.96 16.75 -1.27
N LEU A 211 15.28 16.55 -1.22
CA LEU A 211 15.89 15.33 -0.67
C LEU A 211 15.50 15.13 0.80
N SER A 212 15.37 16.22 1.56
CA SER A 212 14.95 16.19 2.97
C SER A 212 13.53 15.60 3.13
N THR A 213 12.60 16.00 2.26
CA THR A 213 11.22 15.50 2.22
C THR A 213 11.20 14.04 1.80
N PHE A 214 11.93 13.70 0.73
CA PHE A 214 12.07 12.32 0.26
C PHE A 214 12.53 11.38 1.38
N LEU A 215 13.53 11.79 2.17
CA LEU A 215 14.05 11.01 3.29
C LEU A 215 13.02 10.83 4.42
N LYS A 216 12.25 11.87 4.75
CA LYS A 216 11.16 11.79 5.75
C LYS A 216 10.08 10.80 5.29
N CYS A 217 9.70 10.87 4.02
CA CYS A 217 8.77 9.94 3.39
C CYS A 217 9.28 8.49 3.43
N LEU A 218 10.54 8.27 3.04
CA LEU A 218 11.14 6.94 3.03
C LEU A 218 11.28 6.35 4.44
N ALA A 219 11.65 7.18 5.42
CA ALA A 219 11.69 6.79 6.83
C ALA A 219 10.30 6.40 7.35
N LYS A 220 9.25 7.16 7.01
CA LYS A 220 7.89 6.83 7.43
C LYS A 220 7.39 5.54 6.79
N HIS A 221 7.66 5.33 5.50
CA HIS A 221 7.33 4.09 4.83
C HIS A 221 8.04 2.88 5.48
N THR A 222 9.33 3.00 5.79
CA THR A 222 10.12 1.98 6.50
C THR A 222 9.49 1.64 7.85
N ASP A 223 9.09 2.65 8.62
CA ASP A 223 8.41 2.51 9.92
C ASP A 223 7.05 1.78 9.79
N VAL A 224 6.17 2.28 8.91
CA VAL A 224 4.81 1.72 8.72
C VAL A 224 4.86 0.25 8.28
N ARG A 225 5.78 -0.08 7.38
CA ARG A 225 5.97 -1.46 6.88
C ARG A 225 6.87 -2.30 7.77
N ARG A 226 7.44 -1.75 8.85
CA ARG A 226 8.44 -2.41 9.74
C ARG A 226 9.58 -3.04 8.94
N LEU A 227 10.07 -2.34 7.93
CA LEU A 227 11.11 -2.85 7.04
C LEU A 227 12.46 -2.91 7.76
N SER A 228 13.28 -3.89 7.39
CA SER A 228 14.63 -4.02 7.90
C SER A 228 15.47 -2.79 7.54
N PRO A 229 16.40 -2.33 8.40
CA PRO A 229 17.36 -1.29 8.03
C PRO A 229 18.21 -1.63 6.79
N ARG A 230 18.32 -2.92 6.45
CA ARG A 230 18.99 -3.42 5.24
C ARG A 230 18.11 -3.43 4.00
N THR A 231 16.82 -3.09 4.12
CA THR A 231 15.93 -3.00 2.97
C THR A 231 16.45 -1.95 2.00
N SER A 232 16.67 -2.36 0.76
CA SER A 232 17.15 -1.50 -0.31
C SER A 232 16.01 -1.10 -1.26
N TYR A 233 16.14 0.13 -1.75
CA TYR A 233 15.21 0.79 -2.65
C TYR A 233 15.92 1.08 -3.97
N TRP A 234 15.27 0.76 -5.08
CA TRP A 234 15.74 1.15 -6.40
C TRP A 234 15.21 2.55 -6.73
N THR A 235 16.09 3.44 -7.17
CA THR A 235 15.72 4.76 -7.70
C THR A 235 16.60 5.07 -8.90
N ALA A 236 16.03 5.60 -9.97
CA ALA A 236 16.76 5.86 -11.22
C ALA A 236 17.99 6.75 -10.99
N LEU A 237 17.86 7.76 -10.13
CA LEU A 237 18.94 8.71 -9.81
C LEU A 237 20.24 8.04 -9.35
N CYS A 238 20.14 7.03 -8.48
CA CYS A 238 21.32 6.43 -7.86
C CYS A 238 21.77 5.13 -8.54
N SER A 239 20.89 4.54 -9.36
CA SER A 239 21.11 3.20 -9.93
C SER A 239 21.67 3.23 -11.35
N LEU A 240 21.52 4.35 -12.06
CA LEU A 240 22.03 4.54 -13.41
C LEU A 240 23.45 5.15 -13.35
N GLY A 241 24.36 4.57 -14.10
CA GLY A 241 25.69 5.10 -14.35
C GLY A 241 25.73 6.06 -15.55
N PRO A 242 26.90 6.65 -15.84
CA PRO A 242 27.08 7.51 -17.00
C PRO A 242 26.68 6.80 -18.32
N GLY A 243 25.86 7.47 -19.14
CA GLY A 243 25.42 6.94 -20.43
C GLY A 243 24.37 5.81 -20.38
N GLU A 244 24.01 5.31 -19.20
CA GLU A 244 22.93 4.34 -19.06
C GLU A 244 21.56 5.02 -19.12
N THR A 245 20.62 4.45 -19.88
CA THR A 245 19.24 4.96 -19.96
C THR A 245 18.24 3.99 -19.33
N CYS A 246 17.14 4.56 -18.84
CA CYS A 246 16.02 3.81 -18.26
C CYS A 246 15.31 2.89 -19.29
N ASP A 247 15.53 3.13 -20.59
CA ASP A 247 14.89 2.38 -21.69
C ASP A 247 15.23 0.88 -21.69
N THR A 248 16.34 0.52 -21.05
CA THR A 248 16.82 -0.86 -20.98
C THR A 248 16.04 -1.72 -19.97
N PHE A 249 15.29 -1.15 -19.02
CA PHE A 249 14.81 -1.93 -17.88
C PHE A 249 13.54 -1.39 -17.19
N HIS A 250 12.53 -2.25 -17.01
CA HIS A 250 11.39 -2.04 -16.09
C HIS A 250 11.55 -2.91 -14.82
N PRO A 251 12.41 -2.53 -13.84
CA PRO A 251 12.41 -3.15 -12.52
C PRO A 251 11.08 -2.95 -11.79
N ALA A 252 10.33 -1.89 -12.13
CA ALA A 252 8.98 -1.60 -11.63
C ALA A 252 7.98 -2.76 -11.82
N ALA A 253 8.14 -3.58 -12.87
CA ALA A 253 7.23 -4.71 -13.14
C ALA A 253 7.37 -5.87 -12.12
N LYS A 254 8.53 -5.99 -11.48
CA LYS A 254 8.81 -7.14 -10.58
C LYS A 254 8.95 -6.77 -9.12
N LEU A 255 9.05 -5.47 -8.82
CA LEU A 255 9.18 -4.95 -7.47
C LEU A 255 7.87 -4.33 -7.00
N ARG A 256 7.73 -4.15 -5.69
CA ARG A 256 6.68 -3.29 -5.15
C ARG A 256 7.05 -1.85 -5.42
N ALA A 257 6.09 -0.99 -5.72
CA ALA A 257 6.35 0.41 -5.99
C ALA A 257 6.02 1.28 -4.78
N LEU A 258 6.85 2.29 -4.56
CA LEU A 258 6.62 3.38 -3.62
C LEU A 258 6.58 4.68 -4.42
N LEU A 259 5.44 5.35 -4.43
CA LEU A 259 5.31 6.71 -4.92
C LEU A 259 5.60 7.69 -3.79
N VAL A 260 6.61 8.55 -3.97
CA VAL A 260 6.97 9.60 -3.01
C VAL A 260 6.50 10.95 -3.51
N LEU A 261 5.66 11.62 -2.73
CA LEU A 261 5.05 12.92 -3.05
C LEU A 261 5.31 13.92 -1.91
N GLY A 262 6.17 14.92 -2.09
CA GLY A 262 6.06 16.12 -1.25
C GLY A 262 5.02 17.08 -1.83
N THR A 263 5.01 17.23 -3.16
CA THR A 263 3.92 17.86 -3.91
C THR A 263 3.29 16.91 -4.93
N ALA A 264 2.17 17.34 -5.54
CA ALA A 264 1.48 16.59 -6.59
C ALA A 264 2.24 16.55 -7.94
N GLY A 265 3.47 17.06 -8.02
CA GLY A 265 4.25 17.17 -9.25
C GLY A 265 4.50 15.83 -9.97
N ALA A 266 4.56 14.71 -9.24
CA ALA A 266 4.73 13.40 -9.88
C ALA A 266 3.56 13.01 -10.80
N PHE A 267 2.34 13.51 -10.55
CA PHE A 267 1.19 13.27 -11.41
C PHE A 267 1.25 13.99 -12.76
N GLN A 268 2.16 14.94 -12.90
CA GLN A 268 2.38 15.69 -14.14
C GLN A 268 3.51 15.10 -14.98
N ARG A 269 4.14 14.00 -14.53
CA ARG A 269 5.33 13.42 -15.17
C ARG A 269 5.00 12.08 -15.81
N ALA A 270 5.21 11.98 -17.11
CA ALA A 270 4.79 10.82 -17.90
C ALA A 270 5.43 9.51 -17.40
N TRP A 271 6.72 9.56 -17.04
CA TRP A 271 7.43 8.42 -16.46
C TRP A 271 6.84 7.98 -15.11
N CYS A 272 6.59 8.91 -14.19
CA CYS A 272 5.99 8.57 -12.89
C CYS A 272 4.60 7.95 -13.06
N VAL A 273 3.78 8.51 -13.95
CA VAL A 273 2.44 7.99 -14.25
C VAL A 273 2.51 6.60 -14.87
N LEU A 274 3.43 6.35 -15.80
CA LEU A 274 3.67 5.02 -16.36
C LEU A 274 4.09 4.02 -15.26
N GLU A 275 5.02 4.39 -14.39
CA GLU A 275 5.52 3.55 -13.29
C GLU A 275 4.43 3.20 -12.28
N MET A 276 3.58 4.17 -11.91
CA MET A 276 2.40 3.91 -11.08
C MET A 276 1.43 2.96 -11.79
N GLY A 277 1.23 3.15 -13.10
CA GLY A 277 0.38 2.32 -13.92
C GLY A 277 0.82 0.87 -13.94
N LEU A 278 2.12 0.65 -14.15
CA LEU A 278 2.76 -0.65 -14.09
C LEU A 278 2.55 -1.33 -12.75
N ALA A 279 2.85 -0.60 -11.67
CA ALA A 279 2.73 -1.11 -10.31
C ALA A 279 1.30 -1.55 -9.96
N THR A 280 0.31 -0.87 -10.54
CA THR A 280 -1.11 -1.15 -10.29
C THR A 280 -1.70 -2.17 -11.26
N ALA A 281 -1.25 -2.22 -12.52
CA ALA A 281 -1.81 -3.12 -13.56
C ALA A 281 -1.36 -4.58 -13.39
N GLU A 282 -0.13 -4.82 -12.94
CA GLU A 282 0.44 -6.16 -12.77
C GLU A 282 0.08 -6.84 -11.44
N ALA A 283 -0.79 -6.23 -10.63
CA ALA A 283 -1.16 -6.66 -9.28
C ALA A 283 -2.02 -7.95 -9.20
N ARG A 284 -1.80 -8.93 -10.08
CA ARG A 284 -2.22 -10.34 -9.88
C ARG A 284 -1.29 -11.09 -8.93
N GLY A 285 -0.86 -10.44 -7.83
CA GLY A 285 -0.44 -11.13 -6.61
C GLY A 285 0.89 -10.73 -5.97
N LYS A 286 1.73 -9.85 -6.55
CA LYS A 286 3.02 -9.45 -5.92
C LYS A 286 3.44 -7.98 -6.08
N ALA A 287 3.04 -7.29 -7.14
CA ALA A 287 3.27 -5.85 -7.28
C ALA A 287 2.13 -5.11 -6.58
N GLY A 288 2.47 -4.20 -5.66
CA GLY A 288 1.52 -3.31 -4.99
C GLY A 288 2.13 -1.91 -4.94
N LEU A 289 1.27 -0.89 -4.94
CA LEU A 289 1.66 0.52 -4.93
C LEU A 289 1.39 1.14 -3.55
N ASP A 290 2.45 1.48 -2.84
CA ASP A 290 2.36 2.34 -1.66
C ASP A 290 2.56 3.80 -2.09
N VAL A 291 1.84 4.71 -1.44
CA VAL A 291 1.96 6.16 -1.69
C VAL A 291 2.28 6.84 -0.37
N VAL A 292 3.38 7.58 -0.34
CA VAL A 292 3.75 8.39 0.82
C VAL A 292 3.68 9.86 0.45
N ALA A 293 3.01 10.64 1.29
CA ALA A 293 2.85 12.07 1.09
C ALA A 293 3.17 12.87 2.36
N MET A 294 3.63 14.10 2.18
CA MET A 294 3.74 15.06 3.27
C MET A 294 2.40 15.73 3.54
N ARG A 295 2.02 15.82 4.81
CA ARG A 295 0.90 16.67 5.23
C ARG A 295 1.31 18.14 5.10
N GLN A 296 0.39 18.96 4.59
CA GLN A 296 0.57 20.42 4.50
C GLN A 296 0.29 21.16 5.83
N ASP A 297 0.18 20.43 6.95
CA ASP A 297 0.03 21.07 8.25
C ASP A 297 1.38 21.59 8.78
N ALA A 298 1.34 22.43 9.82
CA ALA A 298 2.53 23.02 10.41
C ALA A 298 3.58 22.00 10.91
N ARG A 299 3.21 20.71 11.01
CA ARG A 299 4.11 19.65 11.48
C ARG A 299 4.82 18.95 10.33
N GLY A 300 4.36 19.08 9.08
CA GLY A 300 4.99 18.49 7.91
C GLY A 300 5.21 16.98 8.08
N LEU A 301 4.20 16.25 8.56
CA LEU A 301 4.34 14.82 8.84
C LEU A 301 4.11 13.99 7.58
N ALA A 302 5.05 13.09 7.29
CA ALA A 302 4.85 12.06 6.28
C ALA A 302 3.76 11.08 6.72
N VAL A 303 2.89 10.72 5.79
CA VAL A 303 1.80 9.73 5.96
C VAL A 303 1.75 8.81 4.76
N VAL A 304 1.40 7.55 4.99
CA VAL A 304 1.54 6.48 3.99
C VAL A 304 0.19 5.84 3.75
N LEU A 305 -0.24 5.81 2.49
CA LEU A 305 -1.22 4.87 1.97
C LEU A 305 -0.52 3.60 1.53
N THR A 306 -1.06 2.48 1.96
CA THR A 306 -0.54 1.16 1.64
C THR A 306 -1.46 0.45 0.68
N ASP A 307 -0.92 -0.27 -0.30
CA ASP A 307 -1.69 -1.31 -0.96
C ASP A 307 -1.70 -2.57 -0.08
N GLY A 308 -2.90 -3.10 0.19
CA GLY A 308 -3.12 -4.16 1.17
C GLY A 308 -2.80 -3.76 2.62
N LEU A 309 -2.71 -4.76 3.50
CA LEU A 309 -2.38 -4.59 4.92
C LEU A 309 -0.86 -4.65 5.14
N THR A 310 -0.35 -3.93 6.13
CA THR A 310 1.01 -4.14 6.70
C THR A 310 1.10 -5.50 7.40
N ASP A 311 2.30 -6.02 7.65
CA ASP A 311 2.46 -7.33 8.31
C ASP A 311 1.83 -7.33 9.72
N ALA A 312 1.96 -6.22 10.46
CA ALA A 312 1.32 -6.05 11.77
C ALA A 312 -0.21 -6.06 11.66
N GLU A 313 -0.76 -5.39 10.65
CA GLU A 313 -2.20 -5.39 10.38
C GLU A 313 -2.68 -6.77 9.89
N GLN A 314 -1.88 -7.51 9.12
CA GLN A 314 -2.18 -8.88 8.69
C GLN A 314 -2.19 -9.85 9.88
N GLU A 315 -1.23 -9.73 10.81
CA GLU A 315 -1.24 -10.49 12.05
C GLU A 315 -2.50 -10.20 12.88
N TRP A 316 -2.92 -8.94 12.92
CA TRP A 316 -4.16 -8.54 13.59
C TRP A 316 -5.38 -9.09 12.88
N GLU A 317 -5.44 -9.01 11.55
CA GLU A 317 -6.51 -9.57 10.73
C GLU A 317 -6.62 -11.10 10.90
N ALA A 318 -5.48 -11.79 10.96
CA ALA A 318 -5.42 -13.24 11.16
C ALA A 318 -5.93 -13.66 12.54
N LYS A 319 -5.64 -12.87 13.58
CA LYS A 319 -6.11 -13.12 14.96
C LYS A 319 -7.56 -12.67 15.15
N HIS A 320 -7.94 -11.56 14.53
CA HIS A 320 -9.22 -10.88 14.70
C HIS A 320 -9.68 -10.32 13.34
N PRO A 321 -10.44 -11.11 12.55
CA PRO A 321 -10.91 -10.69 11.23
C PRO A 321 -11.64 -9.33 11.28
N GLY A 322 -11.25 -8.42 10.38
CA GLY A 322 -11.66 -7.03 10.29
C GLY A 322 -10.72 -6.03 11.00
N MET A 323 -9.98 -6.44 12.04
CA MET A 323 -9.17 -5.50 12.83
C MET A 323 -7.96 -4.96 12.09
N GLY A 324 -7.38 -5.73 11.16
CA GLY A 324 -6.26 -5.23 10.35
C GLY A 324 -6.70 -4.10 9.43
N HIS A 325 -7.89 -4.25 8.83
CA HIS A 325 -8.48 -3.23 7.97
C HIS A 325 -8.96 -1.99 8.73
N ILE A 326 -9.49 -2.14 9.95
CA ILE A 326 -9.79 -0.99 10.83
C ILE A 326 -8.51 -0.24 11.17
N ALA A 327 -7.46 -0.95 11.62
CA ALA A 327 -6.18 -0.34 11.97
C ALA A 327 -5.56 0.41 10.78
N LYS A 328 -5.63 -0.19 9.58
CA LYS A 328 -5.25 0.48 8.33
C LYS A 328 -6.05 1.75 8.09
N THR A 329 -7.37 1.68 8.21
CA THR A 329 -8.29 2.80 8.00
C THR A 329 -7.96 3.97 8.93
N ASP A 330 -7.75 3.69 10.21
CA ASP A 330 -7.41 4.68 11.23
C ASP A 330 -6.04 5.31 10.98
N ARG A 331 -5.04 4.51 10.57
CA ARG A 331 -3.69 4.99 10.21
C ARG A 331 -3.74 5.91 9.00
N GLU A 332 -4.52 5.56 8.00
CA GLU A 332 -4.63 6.27 6.74
C GLU A 332 -5.58 7.48 6.81
N SER A 333 -6.40 7.59 7.86
CA SER A 333 -7.45 8.63 8.07
C SER A 333 -6.96 10.08 7.86
N SER A 334 -5.67 10.32 8.09
CA SER A 334 -5.03 11.65 8.00
C SER A 334 -4.30 11.93 6.68
N PHE A 335 -4.42 11.03 5.69
CA PHE A 335 -3.76 11.21 4.40
C PHE A 335 -4.28 12.48 3.65
N PRO A 336 -3.44 13.25 2.94
CA PRO A 336 -3.87 14.50 2.30
C PRO A 336 -4.87 14.24 1.18
N LEU A 337 -6.02 14.93 1.20
CA LEU A 337 -7.05 14.78 0.17
C LEU A 337 -6.62 15.43 -1.15
N GLU A 338 -5.75 16.43 -1.08
CA GLU A 338 -5.21 17.15 -2.23
C GLU A 338 -4.42 16.19 -3.12
N VAL A 339 -3.67 15.27 -2.50
CA VAL A 339 -2.93 14.22 -3.19
C VAL A 339 -3.90 13.22 -3.85
N LEU A 340 -4.95 12.81 -3.13
CA LEU A 340 -5.97 11.92 -3.69
C LEU A 340 -6.71 12.57 -4.85
N SER A 341 -7.07 13.85 -4.72
CA SER A 341 -7.71 14.65 -5.76
C SER A 341 -6.82 14.81 -6.99
N ALA A 342 -5.52 15.01 -6.81
CA ALA A 342 -4.57 15.04 -7.91
C ALA A 342 -4.49 13.67 -8.61
N GLY A 343 -4.47 12.58 -7.85
CA GLY A 343 -4.53 11.21 -8.36
C GLY A 343 -5.78 10.90 -9.19
N LEU A 344 -6.95 11.40 -8.77
CA LEU A 344 -8.21 11.31 -9.54
C LEU A 344 -8.19 12.10 -10.85
N SER A 345 -7.35 13.13 -10.91
CA SER A 345 -7.26 14.07 -12.03
C SER A 345 -6.11 13.75 -12.97
N VAL A 346 -5.38 12.64 -12.74
CA VAL A 346 -4.26 12.21 -13.58
C VAL A 346 -4.71 12.11 -15.03
N ASP A 347 -3.97 12.73 -15.94
CA ASP A 347 -4.19 12.65 -17.38
C ASP A 347 -2.83 12.50 -18.07
N PHE A 348 -2.53 11.27 -18.46
CA PHE A 348 -1.28 10.92 -19.10
C PHE A 348 -1.00 11.77 -20.36
N SER A 349 -2.04 12.14 -21.11
CA SER A 349 -1.88 12.93 -22.34
C SER A 349 -1.25 14.30 -22.07
N ARG A 350 -1.55 14.89 -20.89
CA ARG A 350 -1.06 16.18 -20.42
C ARG A 350 0.27 16.11 -19.66
N CYS A 351 0.78 14.91 -19.42
CA CYS A 351 2.01 14.75 -18.66
C CYS A 351 3.24 15.20 -19.46
N GLU A 352 4.15 15.85 -18.76
CA GLU A 352 5.46 16.24 -19.26
C GLU A 352 6.38 15.02 -19.35
N ALA A 353 7.08 14.91 -20.48
CA ALA A 353 8.16 13.96 -20.68
C ALA A 353 9.44 14.76 -20.97
N SER A 354 10.45 14.65 -20.11
CA SER A 354 11.73 15.37 -20.21
C SER A 354 12.63 14.83 -21.34
N GLY A 355 12.04 14.41 -22.45
CA GLY A 355 12.63 13.51 -23.44
C GLY A 355 11.96 12.14 -23.44
N GLY A 356 11.99 11.46 -24.59
CA GLY A 356 11.57 10.06 -24.67
C GLY A 356 10.06 9.77 -24.59
N ARG A 357 9.17 10.72 -24.93
CA ARG A 357 7.72 10.44 -24.98
C ARG A 357 7.40 9.22 -25.86
N SER A 358 8.10 9.07 -26.99
CA SER A 358 8.00 7.88 -27.85
C SER A 358 8.37 6.58 -27.13
N LEU A 359 9.35 6.60 -26.23
CA LEU A 359 9.77 5.46 -25.41
C LEU A 359 8.73 5.14 -24.34
N VAL A 360 8.17 6.16 -23.67
CA VAL A 360 7.06 5.98 -22.72
C VAL A 360 5.84 5.38 -23.42
N LEU A 361 5.50 5.87 -24.61
CA LEU A 361 4.39 5.34 -25.40
C LEU A 361 4.67 3.91 -25.89
N ALA A 362 5.91 3.62 -26.30
CA ALA A 362 6.34 2.28 -26.68
C ALA A 362 6.27 1.31 -25.49
N ALA A 363 6.66 1.74 -24.29
CA ALA A 363 6.50 0.95 -23.07
C ALA A 363 5.02 0.73 -22.74
N LEU A 364 4.21 1.78 -22.80
CA LEU A 364 2.78 1.73 -22.53
C LEU A 364 2.03 0.79 -23.48
N SER A 365 2.34 0.83 -24.78
CA SER A 365 1.75 -0.07 -25.78
C SER A 365 2.06 -1.56 -25.51
N LYS A 366 3.22 -1.87 -24.92
CA LYS A 366 3.56 -3.26 -24.51
C LYS A 366 2.70 -3.74 -23.34
N LEU A 367 2.20 -2.83 -22.50
CA LEU A 367 1.40 -3.15 -21.31
C LEU A 367 -0.07 -3.37 -21.62
N CYS A 368 -0.58 -2.69 -22.65
CA CYS A 368 -1.97 -2.79 -23.07
C CYS A 368 -2.05 -3.38 -24.49
N PRO A 369 -1.61 -4.64 -24.71
CA PRO A 369 -1.66 -5.23 -26.04
C PRO A 369 -3.11 -5.37 -26.50
N ALA A 370 -3.42 -4.79 -27.67
CA ALA A 370 -4.68 -4.93 -28.40
C ALA A 370 -5.95 -4.76 -27.54
N GLN A 371 -6.13 -3.56 -26.99
CA GLN A 371 -7.40 -3.17 -26.35
C GLN A 371 -8.23 -2.28 -27.27
N GLU A 372 -9.54 -2.25 -27.07
CA GLU A 372 -10.47 -1.37 -27.79
C GLU A 372 -10.23 0.12 -27.47
N LEU A 373 -9.65 0.40 -26.30
CA LEU A 373 -9.30 1.74 -25.83
C LEU A 373 -7.82 2.08 -26.09
N PRO A 374 -7.49 3.37 -26.32
CA PRO A 374 -6.10 3.82 -26.34
C PRO A 374 -5.39 3.48 -25.02
N ALA A 375 -4.13 3.04 -25.10
CA ALA A 375 -3.38 2.61 -23.91
C ALA A 375 -3.21 3.70 -22.85
N GLU A 376 -3.19 4.97 -23.25
CA GLU A 376 -3.19 6.13 -22.32
C GLU A 376 -4.49 6.20 -21.51
N GLU A 377 -5.63 5.95 -22.14
CA GLU A 377 -6.93 5.99 -21.46
C GLU A 377 -7.10 4.82 -20.51
N VAL A 378 -6.60 3.65 -20.88
CA VAL A 378 -6.53 2.48 -20.00
C VAL A 378 -5.71 2.79 -18.75
N LEU A 379 -4.53 3.40 -18.92
CA LEU A 379 -3.67 3.83 -17.83
C LEU A 379 -4.37 4.86 -16.92
N ASN A 380 -5.01 5.86 -17.52
CA ASN A 380 -5.77 6.88 -16.80
C ASN A 380 -6.89 6.25 -15.98
N GLN A 381 -7.74 5.41 -16.58
CA GLN A 381 -8.84 4.73 -15.89
C GLN A 381 -8.34 3.90 -14.71
N HIS A 382 -7.24 3.17 -14.90
CA HIS A 382 -6.68 2.31 -13.87
C HIS A 382 -6.14 3.10 -12.67
N LEU A 383 -5.36 4.15 -12.93
CA LEU A 383 -4.80 5.00 -11.88
C LEU A 383 -5.87 5.78 -11.13
N ARG A 384 -6.79 6.42 -11.86
CA ARG A 384 -7.90 7.17 -11.25
C ARG A 384 -8.75 6.25 -10.39
N SER A 385 -9.04 5.03 -10.85
CA SER A 385 -9.76 4.02 -10.07
C SER A 385 -8.98 3.57 -8.82
N PHE A 386 -7.66 3.37 -8.92
CA PHE A 386 -6.81 3.07 -7.76
C PHE A 386 -6.90 4.17 -6.68
N PHE A 387 -6.72 5.43 -7.06
CA PHE A 387 -6.83 6.55 -6.13
C PHE A 387 -8.24 6.71 -5.59
N ALA A 388 -9.28 6.52 -6.42
CA ALA A 388 -10.66 6.59 -5.99
C ALA A 388 -11.01 5.54 -4.93
N ARG A 389 -10.58 4.28 -5.14
CA ARG A 389 -10.79 3.19 -4.18
C ARG A 389 -10.09 3.45 -2.86
N THR A 390 -8.85 3.93 -2.93
CA THR A 390 -8.06 4.22 -1.73
C THR A 390 -8.61 5.43 -0.97
N ALA A 391 -9.14 6.42 -1.69
CA ALA A 391 -9.77 7.59 -1.11
C ALA A 391 -11.16 7.33 -0.51
N LEU A 392 -11.89 6.33 -1.01
CA LEU A 392 -13.30 6.14 -0.63
C LEU A 392 -13.49 6.02 0.89
N VAL A 393 -12.64 5.24 1.56
CA VAL A 393 -12.70 5.08 3.02
C VAL A 393 -12.37 6.40 3.74
N GLN A 394 -11.45 7.19 3.20
CA GLN A 394 -11.05 8.49 3.73
C GLN A 394 -12.18 9.53 3.63
N VAL A 395 -12.85 9.53 2.49
CA VAL A 395 -13.99 10.39 2.17
C VAL A 395 -15.17 10.04 3.08
N LEU A 396 -15.44 8.74 3.25
CA LEU A 396 -16.47 8.24 4.18
C LEU A 396 -16.18 8.64 5.63
N HIS A 397 -14.95 8.41 6.10
CA HIS A 397 -14.53 8.81 7.45
C HIS A 397 -14.69 10.33 7.69
N ARG A 398 -14.53 11.14 6.64
CA ARG A 398 -14.69 12.62 6.71
C ARG A 398 -16.09 13.10 6.35
N GLN A 399 -17.03 12.19 6.12
CA GLN A 399 -18.42 12.49 5.73
C GLN A 399 -18.51 13.39 4.47
N LEU A 400 -17.58 13.19 3.54
CA LEU A 400 -17.56 13.89 2.27
C LEU A 400 -18.38 13.12 1.21
N PRO A 401 -18.89 13.79 0.15
CA PRO A 401 -19.64 13.13 -0.91
C PRO A 401 -18.81 12.04 -1.62
N VAL A 402 -19.39 10.83 -1.75
CA VAL A 402 -18.71 9.67 -2.35
C VAL A 402 -18.99 9.50 -3.84
N ALA A 403 -20.11 10.03 -4.36
CA ALA A 403 -20.49 9.93 -5.76
C ALA A 403 -19.35 10.18 -6.78
N PRO A 404 -18.47 11.21 -6.66
CA PRO A 404 -17.38 11.42 -7.62
C PRO A 404 -16.37 10.26 -7.64
N PHE A 405 -16.10 9.67 -6.48
CA PHE A 405 -15.18 8.54 -6.34
C PHE A 405 -15.82 7.27 -6.91
N LEU A 406 -17.09 7.02 -6.61
CA LEU A 406 -17.84 5.89 -7.16
C LEU A 406 -17.98 5.97 -8.68
N ALA A 407 -18.27 7.16 -9.22
CA ALA A 407 -18.30 7.41 -10.66
C ALA A 407 -16.94 7.12 -11.32
N THR A 408 -15.85 7.54 -10.68
CA THR A 408 -14.48 7.26 -11.16
C THR A 408 -14.16 5.77 -11.15
N ILE A 409 -14.58 5.04 -10.10
CA ILE A 409 -14.41 3.59 -10.02
C ILE A 409 -15.22 2.90 -11.12
N ALA A 410 -16.47 3.30 -11.30
CA ALA A 410 -17.37 2.73 -12.29
C ALA A 410 -16.94 3.02 -13.74
N GLY A 411 -16.29 4.17 -13.97
CA GLY A 411 -15.71 4.52 -15.27
C GLY A 411 -14.55 3.61 -15.71
N ASN A 412 -13.95 2.84 -14.79
CA ASN A 412 -12.93 1.86 -15.16
C ASN A 412 -13.59 0.58 -15.70
N THR A 413 -13.74 0.53 -17.01
CA THR A 413 -14.35 -0.60 -17.75
C THR A 413 -13.59 -1.91 -17.62
N LEU A 414 -12.32 -1.88 -17.20
CA LEU A 414 -11.50 -3.08 -16.98
C LEU A 414 -11.65 -3.63 -15.55
N GLN A 415 -12.29 -2.89 -14.65
CA GLN A 415 -12.45 -3.28 -13.26
C GLN A 415 -13.49 -4.41 -13.13
N GLN A 416 -13.00 -5.63 -12.88
CA GLN A 416 -13.87 -6.81 -12.67
C GLN A 416 -14.08 -7.13 -11.18
N ASP A 417 -13.34 -6.49 -10.29
CA ASP A 417 -13.33 -6.81 -8.88
C ASP A 417 -13.51 -5.56 -8.02
N LEU A 418 -14.49 -5.55 -7.12
CA LEU A 418 -14.61 -4.46 -6.15
C LEU A 418 -14.60 -5.03 -4.74
N TRP A 419 -13.72 -4.48 -3.91
CA TRP A 419 -13.66 -4.80 -2.49
C TRP A 419 -13.67 -3.53 -1.67
N LEU A 420 -14.69 -3.43 -0.81
CA LEU A 420 -14.89 -2.35 0.14
C LEU A 420 -14.85 -2.92 1.57
N PRO A 421 -13.65 -2.99 2.20
CA PRO A 421 -13.51 -3.51 3.55
C PRO A 421 -13.94 -2.49 4.61
N CYS A 422 -14.36 -3.00 5.78
CA CYS A 422 -14.61 -2.23 7.01
C CYS A 422 -15.48 -0.99 6.88
N LEU A 423 -16.49 -1.04 6.00
CA LEU A 423 -17.42 0.07 5.82
C LEU A 423 -18.21 0.38 7.10
N ALA A 424 -18.51 -0.64 7.93
CA ALA A 424 -19.19 -0.45 9.21
C ALA A 424 -18.46 0.48 10.20
N HIS A 425 -17.13 0.62 10.06
CA HIS A 425 -16.33 1.49 10.93
C HIS A 425 -16.46 2.98 10.55
N VAL A 426 -16.73 3.27 9.29
CA VAL A 426 -16.76 4.64 8.75
C VAL A 426 -18.17 5.13 8.39
N LEU A 427 -19.13 4.23 8.18
CA LEU A 427 -20.49 4.59 7.75
C LEU A 427 -21.39 4.96 8.92
N GLU A 428 -21.91 6.19 8.89
CA GLU A 428 -22.98 6.60 9.77
C GLU A 428 -24.37 6.12 9.32
N ASP A 429 -24.57 5.99 8.01
CA ASP A 429 -25.77 5.46 7.35
C ASP A 429 -25.39 4.44 6.27
N PRO A 430 -25.28 3.15 6.63
CA PRO A 430 -24.89 2.11 5.69
C PRO A 430 -25.98 1.81 4.64
N GLU A 431 -27.26 1.99 4.97
CA GLU A 431 -28.36 1.70 4.05
C GLU A 431 -28.46 2.78 2.96
N GLY A 432 -28.27 4.05 3.32
CA GLY A 432 -28.18 5.16 2.36
C GLY A 432 -26.95 5.05 1.46
N PHE A 433 -25.79 4.71 2.01
CA PHE A 433 -24.57 4.47 1.21
C PHE A 433 -24.77 3.34 0.18
N LEU A 434 -25.45 2.25 0.55
CA LEU A 434 -25.75 1.17 -0.38
C LEU A 434 -26.66 1.60 -1.54
N LEU A 435 -27.66 2.45 -1.26
CA LEU A 435 -28.53 3.01 -2.30
C LEU A 435 -27.76 3.92 -3.25
N GLU A 436 -26.80 4.69 -2.74
CA GLU A 436 -25.91 5.52 -3.57
C GLU A 436 -24.92 4.66 -4.38
N LEU A 437 -24.41 3.57 -3.80
CA LEU A 437 -23.43 2.68 -4.42
C LEU A 437 -24.02 1.85 -5.58
N LEU A 438 -25.23 1.33 -5.43
CA LEU A 438 -25.82 0.37 -6.36
C LEU A 438 -25.85 0.81 -7.84
N PRO A 439 -26.30 2.04 -8.19
CA PRO A 439 -26.31 2.49 -9.59
C PRO A 439 -24.93 2.41 -10.26
N TYR A 440 -23.86 2.62 -9.50
CA TYR A 440 -22.48 2.51 -9.99
C TYR A 440 -22.04 1.06 -10.15
N LEU A 441 -22.47 0.15 -9.28
CA LEU A 441 -22.13 -1.27 -9.41
C LEU A 441 -22.75 -1.89 -10.66
N VAL A 442 -23.99 -1.52 -10.98
CA VAL A 442 -24.74 -2.07 -12.12
C VAL A 442 -24.12 -1.70 -13.46
N SER A 443 -23.47 -0.54 -13.55
CA SER A 443 -22.76 -0.13 -14.77
C SER A 443 -21.40 -0.80 -14.96
N MET A 444 -20.88 -1.49 -13.93
CA MET A 444 -19.57 -2.13 -13.97
C MET A 444 -19.64 -3.59 -14.43
N PRO A 445 -18.64 -4.10 -15.18
CA PRO A 445 -18.55 -5.51 -15.58
C PRO A 445 -18.00 -6.39 -14.45
N LEU A 446 -18.57 -6.27 -13.25
CA LEU A 446 -18.10 -6.95 -12.04
C LEU A 446 -18.28 -8.47 -12.12
N ARG A 447 -17.19 -9.17 -11.83
CA ARG A 447 -17.14 -10.62 -11.59
C ARG A 447 -16.99 -10.94 -10.12
N ARG A 448 -16.36 -10.07 -9.33
CA ARG A 448 -16.17 -10.27 -7.89
C ARG A 448 -16.58 -9.02 -7.12
N LEU A 449 -17.42 -9.19 -6.11
CA LEU A 449 -17.87 -8.12 -5.24
C LEU A 449 -17.71 -8.55 -3.79
N ARG A 450 -17.06 -7.69 -2.99
CA ARG A 450 -16.86 -7.92 -1.56
C ARG A 450 -17.27 -6.67 -0.79
N LEU A 451 -18.30 -6.80 0.03
CA LEU A 451 -18.84 -5.74 0.86
C LEU A 451 -18.74 -6.15 2.33
N ASP A 452 -18.02 -5.37 3.12
CA ASP A 452 -17.90 -5.59 4.56
C ASP A 452 -18.60 -4.47 5.35
N LEU A 453 -19.86 -4.73 5.70
CA LEU A 453 -20.76 -3.88 6.47
C LEU A 453 -20.96 -4.44 7.90
N GLY A 454 -20.17 -5.44 8.26
CA GLY A 454 -20.25 -6.13 9.54
C GLY A 454 -19.26 -5.56 10.56
N TRP A 455 -19.55 -5.87 11.82
CA TRP A 455 -18.72 -5.59 12.97
C TRP A 455 -18.33 -6.90 13.67
N ARG A 456 -17.03 -7.10 13.94
CA ARG A 456 -16.54 -8.29 14.68
C ARG A 456 -15.69 -7.98 15.92
N SER A 457 -15.40 -6.72 16.22
CA SER A 457 -14.55 -6.42 17.38
C SER A 457 -15.35 -6.42 18.68
N LEU A 458 -15.04 -7.39 19.55
CA LEU A 458 -15.47 -7.39 20.97
C LEU A 458 -14.92 -6.18 21.75
N TYR A 459 -13.92 -5.48 21.22
CA TYR A 459 -13.14 -4.47 21.94
C TYR A 459 -13.53 -3.02 21.67
N ALA A 460 -14.24 -2.74 20.57
CA ALA A 460 -14.65 -1.38 20.28
C ALA A 460 -16.04 -1.13 20.89
N ASN A 461 -16.01 -0.52 22.08
CA ASN A 461 -17.16 -0.13 22.87
C ASN A 461 -18.00 0.95 22.15
N GLY A 462 -18.92 0.57 21.27
CA GLY A 462 -20.11 1.41 21.01
C GLY A 462 -20.61 1.53 19.57
N SER A 463 -19.78 1.32 18.55
CA SER A 463 -20.22 1.45 17.16
C SER A 463 -20.72 0.11 16.62
N VAL A 464 -21.95 -0.25 16.98
CA VAL A 464 -22.63 -1.42 16.37
C VAL A 464 -23.04 -1.04 14.95
N SER A 465 -22.87 -1.96 13.98
CA SER A 465 -23.40 -1.76 12.63
C SER A 465 -24.88 -1.37 12.71
N LYS A 466 -25.21 -0.25 12.07
CA LYS A 466 -26.57 0.32 12.06
C LYS A 466 -27.47 -0.32 10.99
N VAL A 467 -26.96 -1.30 10.23
CA VAL A 467 -27.77 -2.00 9.23
C VAL A 467 -28.93 -2.71 9.93
N SER A 468 -30.15 -2.37 9.53
CA SER A 468 -31.39 -2.91 10.08
C SER A 468 -32.15 -3.77 9.07
N SER A 469 -31.96 -3.48 7.78
CA SER A 469 -32.57 -4.13 6.63
C SER A 469 -31.57 -4.30 5.49
N CYS A 470 -31.78 -5.30 4.64
CA CYS A 470 -31.04 -5.50 3.39
C CYS A 470 -31.84 -5.06 2.15
N SER A 471 -32.89 -4.26 2.30
CA SER A 471 -33.73 -3.80 1.18
C SER A 471 -32.94 -3.02 0.13
N SER A 472 -31.95 -2.23 0.59
CA SER A 472 -31.01 -1.49 -0.25
C SER A 472 -30.05 -2.38 -1.04
N LEU A 473 -30.05 -3.71 -0.85
CA LEU A 473 -29.25 -4.65 -1.64
C LEU A 473 -30.05 -5.31 -2.78
N SER A 474 -31.32 -4.93 -2.98
CA SER A 474 -32.18 -5.49 -4.03
C SER A 474 -31.62 -5.30 -5.45
N GLY A 475 -30.89 -4.21 -5.71
CA GLY A 475 -30.23 -3.94 -6.99
C GLY A 475 -29.06 -4.89 -7.30
N LEU A 476 -28.51 -5.62 -6.32
CA LEU A 476 -27.43 -6.59 -6.59
C LEU A 476 -27.84 -7.66 -7.61
N GLY A 477 -29.14 -7.98 -7.71
CA GLY A 477 -29.64 -8.97 -8.65
C GLY A 477 -29.53 -8.56 -10.11
N GLU A 478 -29.17 -7.31 -10.41
CA GLU A 478 -28.88 -6.81 -11.75
C GLU A 478 -27.44 -7.12 -12.18
N LEU A 479 -26.56 -7.54 -11.26
CA LEU A 479 -25.18 -7.93 -11.51
C LEU A 479 -25.09 -9.34 -12.11
N GLY A 480 -25.74 -9.59 -13.24
CA GLY A 480 -25.85 -10.92 -13.86
C GLY A 480 -24.51 -11.58 -14.22
N GLY A 481 -23.43 -10.80 -14.33
CA GLY A 481 -22.07 -11.28 -14.57
C GLY A 481 -21.29 -11.72 -13.33
N LEU A 482 -21.85 -11.52 -12.13
CA LEU A 482 -21.16 -11.75 -10.86
C LEU A 482 -20.92 -13.24 -10.61
N ARG A 483 -19.67 -13.59 -10.26
CA ARG A 483 -19.21 -14.97 -10.00
C ARG A 483 -18.78 -15.20 -8.57
N ASP A 484 -18.29 -14.18 -7.89
CA ASP A 484 -17.86 -14.23 -6.49
C ASP A 484 -18.54 -13.10 -5.72
N LEU A 485 -19.29 -13.45 -4.68
CA LEU A 485 -19.94 -12.50 -3.80
C LEU A 485 -19.54 -12.80 -2.36
N GLU A 486 -18.93 -11.82 -1.71
CA GLU A 486 -18.68 -11.82 -0.28
C GLU A 486 -19.48 -10.69 0.36
N LEU A 487 -20.41 -11.04 1.24
CA LEU A 487 -21.22 -10.08 1.99
C LEU A 487 -21.07 -10.36 3.48
N ARG A 488 -20.43 -9.43 4.19
CA ARG A 488 -20.28 -9.50 5.63
C ARG A 488 -21.18 -8.47 6.30
N LEU A 489 -22.07 -8.96 7.14
CA LEU A 489 -22.98 -8.19 7.99
C LEU A 489 -22.95 -8.70 9.44
N SER A 490 -21.95 -9.51 9.82
CA SER A 490 -21.78 -10.01 11.19
C SER A 490 -21.89 -8.87 12.23
N GLY A 491 -22.45 -9.14 13.40
CA GLY A 491 -22.58 -8.17 14.48
C GLY A 491 -23.60 -7.05 14.24
N SER A 492 -24.38 -7.10 13.15
CA SER A 492 -25.47 -6.16 12.90
C SER A 492 -26.66 -6.46 13.81
N ARG A 493 -26.60 -6.02 15.08
CA ARG A 493 -27.62 -6.32 16.10
C ARG A 493 -29.00 -5.73 15.80
N GLN A 494 -29.12 -4.82 14.83
CA GLN A 494 -30.39 -4.28 14.39
C GLN A 494 -30.96 -4.98 13.16
N LEU A 495 -30.19 -5.85 12.49
CA LEU A 495 -30.61 -6.56 11.30
C LEU A 495 -31.76 -7.51 11.63
N ARG A 496 -32.95 -7.22 11.11
CA ARG A 496 -34.15 -8.04 11.36
C ARG A 496 -34.50 -8.96 10.20
N SER A 497 -34.12 -8.57 8.98
CA SER A 497 -34.55 -9.19 7.74
C SER A 497 -33.47 -9.08 6.67
N LEU A 498 -33.35 -10.13 5.86
CA LEU A 498 -32.55 -10.15 4.62
C LEU A 498 -33.39 -9.78 3.38
N SER A 499 -34.61 -9.32 3.58
CA SER A 499 -35.53 -8.93 2.49
C SER A 499 -34.85 -7.97 1.52
N GLY A 500 -34.98 -8.25 0.23
CA GLY A 500 -34.32 -7.50 -0.85
C GLY A 500 -33.06 -8.23 -1.30
N PHE A 501 -32.14 -8.53 -0.37
CA PHE A 501 -30.95 -9.33 -0.67
C PHE A 501 -31.30 -10.76 -1.11
N ASP A 502 -32.20 -11.43 -0.40
CA ASP A 502 -32.70 -12.76 -0.77
C ASP A 502 -33.23 -12.81 -2.21
N SER A 503 -34.10 -11.88 -2.59
CA SER A 503 -34.67 -11.79 -3.94
C SER A 503 -33.62 -11.46 -5.01
N ALA A 504 -32.63 -10.62 -4.65
CA ALA A 504 -31.52 -10.27 -5.52
C ALA A 504 -30.60 -11.46 -5.76
N LEU A 505 -30.27 -12.20 -4.69
CA LEU A 505 -29.38 -13.35 -4.74
C LEU A 505 -29.90 -14.41 -5.71
N GLY A 506 -31.21 -14.69 -5.70
CA GLY A 506 -31.82 -15.64 -6.63
C GLY A 506 -31.64 -15.29 -8.12
N ARG A 507 -31.39 -14.02 -8.46
CA ARG A 507 -31.13 -13.58 -9.85
C ARG A 507 -29.68 -13.73 -10.29
N LEU A 508 -28.74 -13.99 -9.37
CA LEU A 508 -27.31 -14.12 -9.65
C LEU A 508 -26.95 -15.51 -10.22
N GLN A 509 -27.51 -15.86 -11.37
CA GLN A 509 -27.43 -17.20 -11.97
C GLN A 509 -26.00 -17.65 -12.34
N MET A 510 -25.07 -16.70 -12.47
CA MET A 510 -23.66 -16.96 -12.76
C MET A 510 -22.78 -17.10 -11.52
N LEU A 511 -23.36 -16.98 -10.32
CA LEU A 511 -22.60 -17.01 -9.07
C LEU A 511 -21.99 -18.39 -8.83
N GLN A 512 -20.68 -18.41 -8.63
CA GLN A 512 -19.88 -19.62 -8.40
C GLN A 512 -19.40 -19.72 -6.95
N ARG A 513 -19.21 -18.57 -6.30
CA ARG A 513 -18.81 -18.47 -4.90
C ARG A 513 -19.69 -17.48 -4.16
N LEU A 514 -20.16 -17.90 -2.99
CA LEU A 514 -20.87 -17.06 -2.04
C LEU A 514 -20.24 -17.24 -0.65
N ASP A 515 -19.74 -16.16 -0.06
CA ASP A 515 -19.37 -16.07 1.36
C ASP A 515 -20.31 -15.06 2.03
N LEU A 516 -21.24 -15.57 2.83
CA LEU A 516 -22.26 -14.79 3.52
C LEU A 516 -22.02 -14.89 5.03
N ARG A 517 -21.72 -13.76 5.67
CA ARG A 517 -21.46 -13.71 7.12
C ARG A 517 -22.48 -12.85 7.85
N LEU A 518 -23.27 -13.49 8.69
CA LEU A 518 -24.37 -12.92 9.48
C LEU A 518 -24.23 -13.29 10.97
N ASP A 519 -23.05 -13.69 11.44
CA ASP A 519 -22.84 -14.08 12.84
C ASP A 519 -23.25 -12.96 13.82
N ALA A 520 -23.81 -13.32 14.97
CA ALA A 520 -24.22 -12.41 16.03
C ALA A 520 -25.21 -11.31 15.57
N CYS A 521 -26.06 -11.63 14.59
CA CYS A 521 -27.22 -10.82 14.21
C CYS A 521 -28.43 -11.23 15.07
N ASP A 522 -28.40 -10.89 16.36
CA ASP A 522 -29.35 -11.39 17.38
C ASP A 522 -30.83 -11.10 17.08
N LYS A 523 -31.12 -10.10 16.23
CA LYS A 523 -32.48 -9.73 15.83
C LYS A 523 -32.91 -10.33 14.50
N LEU A 524 -32.05 -11.08 13.81
CA LEU A 524 -32.40 -11.73 12.55
C LEU A 524 -33.35 -12.90 12.84
N GLN A 525 -34.63 -12.73 12.48
CA GLN A 525 -35.70 -13.65 12.88
C GLN A 525 -35.90 -14.81 11.91
N SER A 526 -35.54 -14.64 10.64
CA SER A 526 -35.73 -15.69 9.64
C SER A 526 -34.74 -15.60 8.49
N VAL A 527 -34.35 -16.76 7.98
CA VAL A 527 -33.55 -16.93 6.75
C VAL A 527 -34.24 -17.89 5.77
N GLY A 528 -35.55 -18.11 5.91
CA GLY A 528 -36.29 -19.04 5.07
C GLY A 528 -36.25 -18.67 3.57
N GLU A 529 -36.46 -17.39 3.25
CA GLU A 529 -36.39 -16.90 1.86
C GLU A 529 -34.97 -17.00 1.29
N LEU A 530 -33.94 -16.81 2.11
CA LEU A 530 -32.55 -17.04 1.71
C LEU A 530 -32.35 -18.49 1.23
N GLY A 531 -32.90 -19.48 1.94
CA GLY A 531 -32.87 -20.87 1.52
C GLY A 531 -33.45 -21.07 0.12
N LYS A 532 -34.64 -20.52 -0.15
CA LYS A 532 -35.28 -20.62 -1.47
C LYS A 532 -34.43 -19.98 -2.57
N SER A 533 -33.86 -18.80 -2.31
CA SER A 533 -33.02 -18.09 -3.27
C SER A 533 -31.69 -18.81 -3.53
N LEU A 534 -31.08 -19.41 -2.51
CA LEU A 534 -29.89 -20.25 -2.68
C LEU A 534 -30.16 -21.40 -3.65
N GLY A 535 -31.35 -22.02 -3.58
CA GLY A 535 -31.73 -23.10 -4.49
C GLY A 535 -31.80 -22.71 -5.97
N GLN A 536 -31.78 -21.41 -6.30
CA GLN A 536 -31.75 -20.90 -7.67
C GLN A 536 -30.33 -20.78 -8.23
N LEU A 537 -29.28 -20.89 -7.40
CA LEU A 537 -27.89 -20.69 -7.78
C LEU A 537 -27.25 -21.97 -8.35
N SER A 538 -27.74 -22.43 -9.50
CA SER A 538 -27.33 -23.72 -10.11
C SER A 538 -25.85 -23.83 -10.49
N GLN A 539 -25.11 -22.72 -10.53
CA GLN A 539 -23.66 -22.68 -10.83
C GLN A 539 -22.77 -22.60 -9.59
N LEU A 540 -23.36 -22.57 -8.39
CA LEU A 540 -22.60 -22.39 -7.15
C LEU A 540 -21.71 -23.61 -6.88
N ARG A 541 -20.41 -23.33 -6.71
CA ARG A 541 -19.37 -24.32 -6.39
C ARG A 541 -18.86 -24.19 -4.96
N SER A 542 -18.90 -22.99 -4.40
CA SER A 542 -18.46 -22.71 -3.04
C SER A 542 -19.51 -21.90 -2.29
N LEU A 543 -19.93 -22.42 -1.14
CA LEU A 543 -20.84 -21.75 -0.23
C LEU A 543 -20.22 -21.75 1.17
N ASP A 544 -19.90 -20.56 1.67
CA ASP A 544 -19.56 -20.32 3.06
C ASP A 544 -20.71 -19.49 3.67
N CYS A 545 -21.46 -20.04 4.62
CA CYS A 545 -22.63 -19.42 5.22
C CYS A 545 -22.51 -19.43 6.75
N HIS A 546 -22.26 -18.25 7.32
CA HIS A 546 -22.00 -18.08 8.75
C HIS A 546 -23.17 -17.36 9.42
N LEU A 547 -23.93 -18.09 10.25
CA LEU A 547 -25.16 -17.64 10.91
C LEU A 547 -25.06 -17.79 12.45
N GLY A 548 -23.86 -17.99 12.99
CA GLY A 548 -23.66 -18.32 14.40
C GLY A 548 -24.22 -17.24 15.33
N GLY A 549 -24.88 -17.63 16.42
CA GLY A 549 -25.48 -16.71 17.40
C GLY A 549 -26.77 -16.01 16.96
N CYS A 550 -27.28 -16.26 15.75
CA CYS A 550 -28.60 -15.77 15.33
C CYS A 550 -29.76 -16.46 16.08
N GLN A 551 -30.96 -15.89 16.00
CA GLN A 551 -32.18 -16.46 16.59
C GLN A 551 -32.98 -17.30 15.56
N LEU A 552 -32.32 -18.24 14.89
CA LEU A 552 -32.94 -19.07 13.85
C LEU A 552 -33.68 -20.28 14.42
N SER A 553 -34.82 -20.62 13.81
CA SER A 553 -35.64 -21.78 14.17
C SER A 553 -35.34 -23.00 13.30
N ASP A 554 -35.86 -24.18 13.68
CA ASP A 554 -35.81 -25.39 12.82
C ASP A 554 -36.44 -25.17 11.44
N ARG A 555 -37.44 -24.28 11.33
CA ARG A 555 -38.06 -23.94 10.04
C ARG A 555 -37.04 -23.29 9.11
N ASP A 556 -36.21 -22.40 9.63
CA ASP A 556 -35.20 -21.69 8.84
C ASP A 556 -34.10 -22.66 8.35
N VAL A 557 -33.62 -23.53 9.23
CA VAL A 557 -32.64 -24.57 8.88
C VAL A 557 -33.21 -25.55 7.84
N ARG A 558 -34.50 -25.88 7.94
CA ARG A 558 -35.21 -26.69 6.95
C ARG A 558 -35.22 -26.05 5.57
N GLU A 559 -35.57 -24.76 5.48
CA GLU A 559 -35.61 -24.07 4.20
C GLU A 559 -34.21 -23.86 3.61
N LEU A 560 -33.18 -23.60 4.44
CA LEU A 560 -31.79 -23.62 4.00
C LEU A 560 -31.39 -24.99 3.42
N GLY A 561 -31.70 -26.09 4.12
CA GLY A 561 -31.42 -27.44 3.64
C GLY A 561 -32.09 -27.75 2.30
N ARG A 562 -33.36 -27.37 2.14
CA ARG A 562 -34.12 -27.53 0.88
C ARG A 562 -33.50 -26.73 -0.27
N GLY A 563 -33.09 -25.49 -0.01
CA GLY A 563 -32.36 -24.68 -0.97
C GLY A 563 -31.06 -25.34 -1.43
N MET A 564 -30.25 -25.73 -0.45
CA MET A 564 -28.95 -26.38 -0.69
C MET A 564 -29.07 -27.70 -1.45
N GLN A 565 -30.20 -28.41 -1.34
CA GLN A 565 -30.46 -29.65 -2.09
C GLN A 565 -30.39 -29.44 -3.62
N MET A 566 -30.65 -28.21 -4.10
CA MET A 566 -30.61 -27.88 -5.52
C MET A 566 -29.20 -27.56 -6.04
N LEU A 567 -28.19 -27.49 -5.15
CA LEU A 567 -26.82 -27.09 -5.47
C LEU A 567 -25.94 -28.29 -5.86
N PHE A 568 -26.31 -28.99 -6.93
CA PHE A 568 -25.65 -30.25 -7.34
C PHE A 568 -24.18 -30.09 -7.79
N LYS A 569 -23.74 -28.86 -8.13
CA LYS A 569 -22.35 -28.53 -8.50
C LYS A 569 -21.49 -28.09 -7.30
N LEU A 570 -22.02 -28.13 -6.09
CA LEU A 570 -21.33 -27.63 -4.91
C LEU A 570 -20.14 -28.53 -4.57
N GLN A 571 -18.96 -27.92 -4.51
CA GLN A 571 -17.68 -28.58 -4.22
C GLN A 571 -17.20 -28.25 -2.81
N ARG A 572 -17.56 -27.06 -2.30
CA ARG A 572 -17.24 -26.62 -0.95
C ARG A 572 -18.49 -26.12 -0.25
N LEU A 573 -18.78 -26.69 0.91
CA LEU A 573 -19.84 -26.27 1.82
C LEU A 573 -19.25 -26.00 3.19
N SER A 574 -19.36 -24.76 3.65
CA SER A 574 -19.08 -24.35 5.04
C SER A 574 -20.35 -23.74 5.63
N VAL A 575 -20.85 -24.30 6.73
CA VAL A 575 -22.07 -23.82 7.41
C VAL A 575 -21.81 -23.70 8.90
N ASP A 576 -21.89 -22.48 9.43
CA ASP A 576 -21.78 -22.20 10.85
C ASP A 576 -23.14 -21.81 11.41
N LEU A 577 -23.72 -22.69 12.23
CA LEU A 577 -24.96 -22.48 12.99
C LEU A 577 -24.69 -22.49 14.49
N SER A 578 -23.44 -22.22 14.92
CA SER A 578 -23.05 -22.32 16.32
C SER A 578 -23.82 -21.34 17.21
N GLY A 579 -24.07 -21.71 18.47
CA GLY A 579 -24.74 -20.86 19.46
C GLY A 579 -26.24 -20.64 19.24
N ILE A 580 -26.85 -21.24 18.21
CA ILE A 580 -28.27 -21.12 17.95
C ILE A 580 -29.05 -22.08 18.86
N LYS A 581 -29.76 -21.51 19.83
CA LYS A 581 -30.47 -22.28 20.87
C LYS A 581 -31.81 -22.86 20.43
N GLN A 582 -32.39 -22.39 19.32
CA GLN A 582 -33.74 -22.78 18.89
C GLN A 582 -33.73 -23.91 17.84
N ILE A 583 -32.56 -24.46 17.50
CA ILE A 583 -32.44 -25.60 16.58
C ILE A 583 -32.45 -26.90 17.39
N PHE A 584 -33.38 -27.78 17.07
CA PHE A 584 -33.54 -29.11 17.66
C PHE A 584 -33.20 -30.22 16.67
N TYR A 585 -33.40 -29.98 15.36
CA TYR A 585 -33.26 -30.99 14.30
C TYR A 585 -32.49 -30.45 13.08
N LEU A 586 -31.58 -31.26 12.54
CA LEU A 586 -30.82 -30.95 11.31
C LEU A 586 -31.22 -31.81 10.12
N TRP A 587 -32.44 -32.36 10.12
CA TRP A 587 -32.87 -33.38 9.16
C TRP A 587 -32.65 -32.99 7.69
N GLU A 588 -33.19 -31.84 7.27
CA GLU A 588 -33.15 -31.43 5.85
C GLU A 588 -31.74 -30.99 5.42
N LEU A 589 -30.97 -30.38 6.33
CA LEU A 589 -29.57 -30.07 6.10
C LEU A 589 -28.72 -31.36 5.99
N GLY A 590 -29.05 -32.38 6.77
CA GLY A 590 -28.47 -33.72 6.61
C GLY A 590 -28.80 -34.33 5.26
N LYS A 591 -30.07 -34.30 4.88
CA LYS A 591 -30.56 -34.90 3.64
C LYS A 591 -29.98 -34.26 2.38
N CYS A 592 -29.79 -32.94 2.36
CA CYS A 592 -29.34 -32.22 1.17
C CYS A 592 -27.94 -32.65 0.68
N MET A 593 -27.05 -33.07 1.59
CA MET A 593 -25.70 -33.54 1.23
C MET A 593 -25.70 -34.75 0.30
N ARG A 594 -26.76 -35.57 0.30
CA ARG A 594 -26.89 -36.72 -0.62
C ARG A 594 -27.05 -36.29 -2.08
N PHE A 595 -27.39 -35.02 -2.31
CA PHE A 595 -27.62 -34.45 -3.62
C PHE A 595 -26.44 -33.61 -4.12
N MET A 596 -25.29 -33.67 -3.43
CA MET A 596 -24.07 -32.92 -3.78
C MET A 596 -22.97 -33.89 -4.23
N PRO A 597 -23.09 -34.51 -5.42
CA PRO A 597 -22.14 -35.52 -5.89
C PRO A 597 -20.76 -34.96 -6.24
N GLU A 598 -20.54 -33.64 -6.21
CA GLU A 598 -19.24 -33.01 -6.42
C GLU A 598 -18.58 -32.52 -5.13
N LEU A 599 -19.18 -32.77 -3.95
CA LEU A 599 -18.70 -32.22 -2.70
C LEU A 599 -17.31 -32.76 -2.34
N GLN A 600 -16.36 -31.86 -2.12
CA GLN A 600 -14.97 -32.14 -1.78
C GLN A 600 -14.62 -31.62 -0.39
N GLN A 601 -15.17 -30.46 -0.02
CA GLN A 601 -14.92 -29.80 1.26
C GLN A 601 -16.22 -29.61 2.01
N LEU A 602 -16.27 -30.12 3.23
CA LEU A 602 -17.42 -29.99 4.12
C LEU A 602 -16.95 -29.52 5.49
N GLU A 603 -17.39 -28.33 5.89
CA GLU A 603 -17.20 -27.79 7.23
C GLU A 603 -18.58 -27.43 7.81
N MET A 604 -18.88 -27.95 9.01
CA MET A 604 -20.10 -27.61 9.72
C MET A 604 -19.82 -27.36 11.19
N ASP A 605 -20.34 -26.26 11.72
CA ASP A 605 -20.23 -25.91 13.15
C ASP A 605 -21.61 -25.77 13.77
N PHE A 606 -21.91 -26.63 14.75
CA PHE A 606 -23.10 -26.58 15.60
C PHE A 606 -22.74 -26.50 17.08
N SER A 607 -21.53 -26.02 17.38
CA SER A 607 -21.07 -25.85 18.76
C SER A 607 -22.03 -24.92 19.51
N LEU A 608 -22.23 -25.14 20.82
CA LEU A 608 -23.13 -24.35 21.67
C LEU A 608 -24.63 -24.41 21.29
N CYS A 609 -25.04 -25.28 20.34
CA CYS A 609 -26.45 -25.57 20.08
C CYS A 609 -27.01 -26.52 21.15
N ILE A 610 -27.28 -25.99 22.34
CA ILE A 610 -27.61 -26.76 23.54
C ILE A 610 -28.91 -27.58 23.45
N ASN A 611 -29.81 -27.24 22.53
CA ASN A 611 -31.08 -27.93 22.34
C ASN A 611 -31.08 -28.89 21.15
N LEU A 612 -29.96 -28.98 20.41
CA LEU A 612 -29.82 -29.89 19.29
C LEU A 612 -29.88 -31.32 19.80
N SER A 613 -30.92 -32.06 19.42
CA SER A 613 -31.23 -33.37 20.01
C SER A 613 -31.01 -34.53 19.04
N ASP A 614 -31.20 -34.30 17.74
CA ASP A 614 -31.07 -35.33 16.71
C ASP A 614 -30.22 -34.85 15.53
N ILE A 615 -29.15 -35.60 15.27
CA ILE A 615 -28.24 -35.43 14.13
C ILE A 615 -28.18 -36.69 13.27
N SER A 616 -29.11 -37.64 13.44
CA SER A 616 -29.05 -38.96 12.80
C SER A 616 -28.97 -38.86 11.28
N GLU A 617 -29.78 -37.98 10.68
CA GLU A 617 -29.79 -37.80 9.22
C GLU A 617 -28.52 -37.14 8.69
N LEU A 618 -27.96 -36.18 9.45
CA LEU A 618 -26.66 -35.59 9.16
C LEU A 618 -25.57 -36.68 9.18
N GLY A 619 -25.52 -37.48 10.25
CA GLY A 619 -24.57 -38.58 10.40
C GLY A 619 -24.69 -39.63 9.30
N ASN A 620 -25.92 -40.00 8.92
CA ASN A 620 -26.18 -40.93 7.83
C ASN A 620 -25.68 -40.41 6.48
N SER A 621 -25.91 -39.13 6.18
CA SER A 621 -25.44 -38.52 4.95
C SER A 621 -23.92 -38.35 4.93
N VAL A 622 -23.30 -37.94 6.04
CA VAL A 622 -21.83 -37.91 6.15
C VAL A 622 -21.24 -39.30 5.95
N ARG A 623 -21.86 -40.35 6.51
CA ARG A 623 -21.44 -41.73 6.25
C ARG A 623 -21.46 -42.04 4.76
N ILE A 624 -22.57 -41.74 4.07
CA ILE A 624 -22.70 -41.95 2.62
C ILE A 624 -21.60 -41.20 1.87
N LEU A 625 -21.35 -39.92 2.18
CA LEU A 625 -20.25 -39.16 1.57
C LEU A 625 -18.90 -39.87 1.76
N LEU A 626 -18.60 -40.34 2.97
CA LEU A 626 -17.32 -40.98 3.29
C LEU A 626 -17.17 -42.40 2.72
N THR A 627 -18.26 -43.15 2.55
CA THR A 627 -18.20 -44.56 2.13
C THR A 627 -18.50 -44.78 0.65
N GLU A 628 -19.31 -43.92 0.04
CA GLU A 628 -19.84 -44.13 -1.31
C GLU A 628 -19.24 -43.16 -2.34
N MET A 629 -18.74 -41.98 -1.93
CA MET A 629 -18.17 -41.02 -2.87
C MET A 629 -16.67 -41.21 -3.06
N SER A 630 -16.29 -41.61 -4.27
CA SER A 630 -14.90 -41.97 -4.63
C SER A 630 -13.87 -40.83 -4.48
N HIS A 631 -14.33 -39.59 -4.40
CA HIS A 631 -13.51 -38.38 -4.31
C HIS A 631 -13.60 -37.67 -2.95
N PHE A 632 -14.47 -38.11 -2.04
CA PHE A 632 -14.62 -37.54 -0.70
C PHE A 632 -14.16 -38.56 0.34
N GLY A 633 -13.11 -38.23 1.10
CA GLY A 633 -12.66 -39.10 2.19
C GLY A 633 -11.17 -38.99 2.50
N PRO A 634 -10.74 -39.57 3.64
CA PRO A 634 -9.36 -39.46 4.09
C PRO A 634 -8.37 -39.99 3.04
N GLY A 635 -7.37 -39.18 2.70
CA GLY A 635 -6.34 -39.50 1.72
C GLY A 635 -6.65 -39.10 0.28
N LYS A 636 -7.83 -38.53 -0.01
CA LYS A 636 -8.12 -37.92 -1.31
C LYS A 636 -7.51 -36.51 -1.38
N PRO A 637 -6.86 -36.14 -2.49
CA PRO A 637 -6.33 -34.79 -2.65
C PRO A 637 -7.49 -33.78 -2.62
N ASN A 638 -7.29 -32.66 -1.93
CA ASN A 638 -8.25 -31.55 -1.77
C ASN A 638 -9.53 -31.85 -0.98
N SER A 639 -9.71 -33.07 -0.45
CA SER A 639 -10.85 -33.36 0.42
C SER A 639 -10.60 -32.89 1.85
N SER A 640 -11.54 -32.17 2.45
CA SER A 640 -11.50 -31.79 3.85
C SER A 640 -12.87 -31.97 4.50
N PHE A 641 -12.89 -32.53 5.70
CA PHE A 641 -14.09 -32.71 6.49
C PHE A 641 -13.86 -32.20 7.91
N ALA A 642 -14.75 -31.34 8.39
CA ALA A 642 -14.77 -30.85 9.76
C ALA A 642 -16.22 -30.73 10.24
N LEU A 643 -16.54 -31.37 11.38
CA LEU A 643 -17.83 -31.26 12.04
C LEU A 643 -17.59 -30.93 13.51
N ARG A 644 -18.11 -29.79 13.97
CA ARG A 644 -17.94 -29.32 15.35
C ARG A 644 -19.28 -29.36 16.09
N LEU A 645 -19.29 -30.04 17.23
CA LEU A 645 -20.47 -30.26 18.09
C LEU A 645 -20.18 -29.88 19.55
N GLU A 646 -19.17 -29.05 19.81
CA GLU A 646 -18.70 -28.78 21.17
C GLU A 646 -19.80 -28.12 22.00
N LYS A 647 -20.10 -28.69 23.18
CA LYS A 647 -21.16 -28.20 24.08
C LYS A 647 -22.55 -28.10 23.42
N SER A 648 -22.81 -28.92 22.40
CA SER A 648 -24.16 -29.12 21.88
C SER A 648 -24.97 -30.04 22.78
N GLY A 649 -26.31 -30.02 22.65
CA GLY A 649 -27.22 -30.91 23.39
C GLY A 649 -27.18 -32.37 22.92
N VAL A 650 -26.40 -32.67 21.88
CA VAL A 650 -26.41 -33.95 21.19
C VAL A 650 -25.82 -35.02 22.09
N ARG A 651 -26.66 -35.99 22.46
CA ARG A 651 -26.21 -37.24 23.08
C ARG A 651 -26.04 -38.28 21.97
N ILE A 652 -24.81 -38.64 21.64
CA ILE A 652 -24.54 -39.71 20.67
C ILE A 652 -24.96 -41.04 21.31
N ASN A 653 -26.12 -41.56 20.89
CA ASN A 653 -26.62 -42.85 21.38
C ASN A 653 -25.74 -43.99 20.85
N ARG A 654 -24.91 -44.57 21.73
CA ARG A 654 -23.94 -45.63 21.41
C ARG A 654 -24.59 -46.87 20.78
N GLU A 655 -25.82 -47.22 21.14
CA GLU A 655 -26.51 -48.41 20.60
C GLU A 655 -26.84 -48.24 19.11
N LYS A 656 -27.12 -47.01 18.67
CA LYS A 656 -27.29 -46.70 17.24
C LYS A 656 -25.95 -46.70 16.50
N VAL A 657 -24.84 -46.45 17.19
CA VAL A 657 -23.49 -46.47 16.60
C VAL A 657 -22.95 -47.90 16.44
N ALA A 658 -23.39 -48.84 17.27
CA ALA A 658 -22.98 -50.25 17.21
C ALA A 658 -23.41 -50.98 15.92
N GLY A 659 -24.39 -50.45 15.17
CA GLY A 659 -24.82 -50.99 13.88
C GLY A 659 -23.92 -50.63 12.69
N TYR A 660 -22.89 -49.80 12.88
CA TYR A 660 -21.99 -49.40 11.79
C TYR A 660 -20.84 -50.40 11.62
N ARG A 661 -20.46 -50.70 10.35
CA ARG A 661 -19.36 -51.63 10.02
C ARG A 661 -18.00 -51.20 10.58
N ASP A 662 -17.80 -49.90 10.82
CA ASP A 662 -16.60 -49.34 11.46
C ASP A 662 -17.01 -48.16 12.38
N PRO A 663 -17.41 -48.46 13.63
CA PRO A 663 -17.81 -47.46 14.62
C PRO A 663 -16.68 -46.48 14.95
N ASP A 664 -15.43 -46.93 14.88
CA ASP A 664 -14.25 -46.13 15.22
C ASP A 664 -13.99 -45.03 14.18
N LEU A 665 -14.21 -45.31 12.89
CA LEU A 665 -14.12 -44.30 11.83
C LEU A 665 -15.16 -43.18 12.04
N PHE A 666 -16.39 -43.55 12.38
CA PHE A 666 -17.49 -42.62 12.64
C PHE A 666 -17.25 -41.78 13.91
N VAL A 667 -16.80 -42.41 14.99
CA VAL A 667 -16.45 -41.73 16.25
C VAL A 667 -15.23 -40.82 16.08
N LYS A 668 -14.23 -41.23 15.28
CA LYS A 668 -13.09 -40.37 14.93
C LYS A 668 -13.49 -39.17 14.07
N ALA A 669 -14.48 -39.33 13.19
CA ALA A 669 -15.03 -38.24 12.38
C ALA A 669 -15.87 -37.24 13.20
N LEU A 670 -16.55 -37.68 14.27
CA LEU A 670 -17.38 -36.83 15.14
C LEU A 670 -16.62 -36.14 16.29
N GLY A 671 -15.36 -36.53 16.53
CA GLY A 671 -14.50 -35.93 17.54
C GLY A 671 -14.63 -36.57 18.94
N SER A 672 -13.47 -36.85 19.54
CA SER A 672 -13.31 -37.68 20.75
C SER A 672 -13.88 -37.10 22.04
N ARG A 673 -14.29 -35.82 22.08
CA ARG A 673 -14.82 -35.16 23.29
C ARG A 673 -16.32 -35.35 23.54
N ALA A 674 -17.07 -35.89 22.58
CA ALA A 674 -18.49 -36.23 22.78
C ALA A 674 -18.70 -37.49 23.66
N LEU A 675 -17.62 -38.11 24.16
CA LEU A 675 -17.64 -39.40 24.84
C LEU A 675 -16.91 -39.40 26.20
N SER A 676 -16.73 -38.26 26.88
CA SER A 676 -15.79 -38.12 28.02
C SER A 676 -16.10 -38.90 29.32
N ASP A 677 -16.95 -39.93 29.28
CA ASP A 677 -17.03 -40.96 30.33
C ASP A 677 -16.70 -42.34 29.73
N PHE A 678 -15.44 -42.58 29.34
CA PHE A 678 -14.89 -43.94 29.22
C PHE A 678 -13.35 -43.95 29.10
N ASP A 679 -12.70 -44.83 29.85
CA ASP A 679 -11.28 -45.19 29.75
C ASP A 679 -11.16 -46.53 28.99
N PRO A 680 -10.51 -46.58 27.80
CA PRO A 680 -10.12 -47.85 27.21
C PRO A 680 -8.60 -47.95 27.08
N ARG A 681 -8.03 -48.97 27.74
CA ARG A 681 -6.68 -49.48 27.43
C ARG A 681 -6.65 -50.02 25.99
N PRO A 682 -5.53 -49.89 25.24
CA PRO A 682 -5.53 -50.09 23.80
C PRO A 682 -5.20 -51.53 23.37
N ALA A 683 -5.75 -51.95 22.23
CA ALA A 683 -5.21 -53.01 21.39
C ALA A 683 -4.70 -52.40 20.06
N ALA A 684 -3.52 -52.83 19.63
CA ALA A 684 -2.72 -52.23 18.57
C ALA A 684 -3.21 -52.59 17.15
N SER A 685 -3.27 -51.61 16.26
CA SER A 685 -2.74 -51.74 14.89
C SER A 685 -2.49 -50.35 14.27
N LYS A 686 -1.40 -50.24 13.51
CA LYS A 686 -0.86 -48.99 12.98
C LYS A 686 -1.43 -48.68 11.60
N ALA A 687 -2.20 -47.60 11.50
CA ALA A 687 -2.28 -46.77 10.30
C ALA A 687 -2.32 -45.31 10.73
N LYS A 688 -1.24 -44.56 10.45
CA LYS A 688 -1.12 -43.14 10.78
C LYS A 688 -1.95 -42.31 9.81
N LEU A 689 -3.19 -41.99 10.18
CA LEU A 689 -3.86 -40.78 9.69
C LEU A 689 -3.31 -39.59 10.51
N ARG A 690 -2.97 -38.48 9.84
CA ARG A 690 -2.64 -37.21 10.51
C ARG A 690 -3.93 -36.40 10.65
N PRO A 691 -4.58 -36.36 11.82
CA PRO A 691 -5.63 -35.39 12.05
C PRO A 691 -5.00 -34.02 12.36
N VAL A 692 -5.44 -32.99 11.67
CA VAL A 692 -5.13 -31.59 12.02
C VAL A 692 -6.15 -31.18 13.08
N TRP A 693 -5.73 -31.18 14.34
CA TRP A 693 -6.49 -30.63 15.46
C TRP A 693 -5.95 -29.25 15.81
N LEU A 694 -6.80 -28.24 15.78
CA LEU A 694 -6.60 -26.99 16.51
C LEU A 694 -7.54 -27.05 17.71
N THR A 695 -7.02 -27.50 18.86
CA THR A 695 -7.75 -27.43 20.12
C THR A 695 -7.21 -26.31 21.00
N HIS A 696 -8.17 -25.54 21.48
CA HIS A 696 -8.06 -24.39 22.35
C HIS A 696 -7.67 -24.81 23.79
N LEU A 697 -6.43 -25.23 23.99
CA LEU A 697 -5.85 -25.54 25.32
C LEU A 697 -4.81 -24.52 25.80
N GLN A 698 -4.43 -23.53 24.98
CA GLN A 698 -3.47 -22.50 25.39
C GLN A 698 -4.10 -21.26 26.06
N GLU A 699 -5.42 -21.04 25.97
CA GLU A 699 -6.03 -19.81 26.49
C GLU A 699 -6.23 -19.82 28.02
N VAL A 700 -6.26 -21.00 28.66
CA VAL A 700 -6.41 -21.09 30.13
C VAL A 700 -5.07 -20.96 30.86
N GLN A 701 -3.93 -21.24 30.22
CA GLN A 701 -2.60 -20.97 30.77
C GLN A 701 -2.09 -19.54 30.49
N ALA A 702 -2.58 -18.89 29.42
CA ALA A 702 -2.28 -17.48 29.17
C ALA A 702 -2.94 -16.52 30.17
N LYS A 703 -4.12 -16.88 30.73
CA LYS A 703 -4.81 -16.06 31.75
C LYS A 703 -4.17 -16.07 33.14
N ARG A 704 -3.14 -16.88 33.38
CA ARG A 704 -2.36 -16.87 34.64
C ARG A 704 -1.01 -16.18 34.53
N SER A 705 -0.65 -15.67 33.36
CA SER A 705 0.71 -15.20 33.07
C SER A 705 0.77 -13.81 32.44
N PHE A 706 -0.17 -12.91 32.74
CA PHE A 706 -0.04 -11.49 32.41
C PHE A 706 -0.79 -10.64 33.45
N LEU A 707 -0.07 -10.24 34.51
CA LEU A 707 -0.40 -9.04 35.28
C LEU A 707 0.05 -7.83 34.44
N VAL A 708 -0.84 -7.31 33.60
CA VAL A 708 -0.72 -5.93 33.11
C VAL A 708 -1.43 -5.03 34.13
N PRO A 709 -0.85 -3.89 34.56
CA PRO A 709 -1.43 -3.10 35.62
C PRO A 709 -2.78 -2.52 35.17
N MET A 710 -3.86 -2.92 35.85
CA MET A 710 -5.11 -2.16 35.80
C MET A 710 -4.89 -0.84 36.55
N GLY A 711 -4.66 0.23 35.79
CA GLY A 711 -4.62 1.59 36.29
C GLY A 711 -4.92 2.57 35.17
N CYS A 712 -6.18 3.04 35.15
CA CYS A 712 -6.70 4.31 34.61
C CYS A 712 -8.14 4.12 34.09
N GLN A 713 -9.07 3.89 35.02
CA GLN A 713 -10.46 4.29 34.80
C GLN A 713 -10.55 5.80 35.04
N GLY A 714 -10.95 6.51 33.99
CA GLY A 714 -11.25 7.94 34.01
C GLY A 714 -10.06 8.80 33.62
N LEU A 715 -10.11 9.38 32.42
CA LEU A 715 -9.64 10.75 32.16
C LEU A 715 -10.15 11.27 30.81
N HIS A 716 -10.45 12.56 30.85
CA HIS A 716 -11.18 13.38 29.88
C HIS A 716 -10.58 13.46 28.48
N ARG A 717 -11.45 13.85 27.52
CA ARG A 717 -11.09 14.41 26.21
C ARG A 717 -9.90 15.36 26.32
N GLY A 718 -8.76 15.02 25.72
CA GLY A 718 -7.69 15.99 25.46
C GLY A 718 -6.27 15.64 25.90
N CYS A 719 -5.80 14.39 25.78
CA CYS A 719 -4.36 14.10 25.87
C CYS A 719 -3.82 13.43 24.61
N PRO A 720 -2.63 13.84 24.11
CA PRO A 720 -2.10 13.45 22.82
C PRO A 720 -1.58 12.01 22.87
N ARG A 721 -1.97 11.24 21.85
CA ARG A 721 -1.62 9.84 21.60
C ARG A 721 -0.11 9.60 21.77
N LEU A 722 0.26 8.82 22.78
CA LEU A 722 1.52 8.09 22.85
C LEU A 722 1.30 6.75 22.14
N TYR A 723 2.00 6.57 21.03
CA TYR A 723 2.20 5.29 20.34
C TYR A 723 3.59 4.77 20.67
#